data_AF-A0A9P1GHD9-F1
#
_entry.id   AF-A0A9P1GHD9-F1
#
_cell.length_a   1.000
_cell.length_b   1.000
_cell.length_c   1.000
_cell.angle_alpha   90.00
_cell.angle_beta   90.00
_cell.angle_gamma   90.00
#
_symmetry.space_group_name_H-M   'P 1'
#
loop_
_entity.id
_entity.type
_entity.pdbx_description
1 polymer ?
#
loop_
_entity_poly.entity_id
_entity_poly.type
_entity_poly.pdbx_seq_one_letter_code
_entity_poly.pdbx_strand_id
1 'polypeptide(L)'
;MSGMLFVAHDSRPLQVPMAVLEAGGVRALDIGAGTGLLSLMCARLEGVKEIHACEMNDALCAVAKEVIASQPPSWAPVTVHPMVSTKLTLPKFDLIFCEVFDAGLLGEHALPTILHARRELLKPNGILIPARAKIFGQIVEAPELLERFAVLESPAGVPLRGARLRNSERYSCETMSTIAHVALTEPVELVTFDLQEIEDLYSNLGNWIDPPLELRVQKVKPLTLPLEDVPLREHEIVRLRLALRRQADGLEVILEDWEGSQMTWRSLGSSFDISSIFTVAKGARCPPEEAKVQGKDLPSKTDVGVAHILDPNTGLGINWAIMAWHWTMVLVFLMFYFAVAYWTTPMGSNVPWLTLFQKLLVFWNFWEALGLGVIHGPMQGKVNPPFQDWWYRFTVGSMKYTAPFMPCLSMKRNCLDVLVDGFLMYALTIRVLLAPKVTPELMQPLVACLIYEFLFDHGQHMHTYGTQTMYCFIFMCFPVDQGQVVALQLFMTWFYICSGWCKIGPWFKYLNVSNLWSAKYMVSVPWSDCFRRTMYKGYKDADYRLTRAAKVFSVVCALCETLGPLLVLSNDPILVQCGIVVICCMHLYIISTLVVDVFTWNFVDALMYCFIFGLYGPSVGEPMGLQWSRLHQMHPVIMAVLLAHVLYTIYGHFLPNHVPYVVAHRHAAGNFATGILLVKLSAAAKIGKVVAHSGCPVVKGAPAPGWIGDWLGFHSLMAYFWLWNLPHRMLLPLTYSQIMGKEEEYTMLHSVLVFDALCAHVRFDGLSSLVLVRELGSVCGFEEGECTLCWVGAFPSFPTQLCNSTATWKVVDSVKGVVREGSYTVQDVEDPAYKKPSIGADRWVSEDVATWPKLELEEEELLRLNDSNHWQVVDTALQRAMGSLPDGMAVQLLHISESLPLGLLLPSMRRVQSAVAGVSSDDEKEVMESLLAHSDLAMEVHLLLASPEQVIQAALPAPYPPVKDGPGKDEMLPAAILLCEDIVGGSGGLRSEAFEDLALLWKNCAGKLNGRELRIVPEAIEIRFALMESPELERRTRVVERPCGLDVSGVNALSVPEFLSLEESLLKPKWLSQEVEALSLPLDSSLPTALAALSATGPDGQPLLRVRLVANSQGHVHGVVMRCHWAQGGQAIRKKQDERLAGIIWPVDGGKRPPELTVRS
;
A
#
# COMPACT_ATOMS: atom_id res chain seq x y z
N MET A 1 14.21 -9.54 -11.98
CA MET A 1 13.70 -9.30 -13.35
C MET A 1 13.97 -7.85 -13.68
N SER A 2 14.47 -7.55 -14.89
CA SER A 2 15.15 -6.28 -15.17
C SER A 2 14.45 -5.37 -16.19
N GLY A 3 13.26 -5.73 -16.67
CA GLY A 3 12.44 -4.84 -17.51
C GLY A 3 11.45 -5.59 -18.41
N MET A 4 10.44 -4.88 -18.90
CA MET A 4 9.57 -5.35 -19.98
C MET A 4 9.81 -4.48 -21.21
N LEU A 5 10.15 -5.11 -22.32
CA LEU A 5 10.37 -4.47 -23.60
C LEU A 5 9.04 -4.26 -24.32
N PHE A 6 8.76 -3.02 -24.71
CA PHE A 6 7.70 -2.72 -25.67
C PHE A 6 8.30 -2.56 -27.06
N VAL A 7 7.73 -3.26 -28.03
CA VAL A 7 8.05 -3.03 -29.44
C VAL A 7 6.74 -2.77 -30.16
N ALA A 8 6.54 -1.54 -30.63
CA ALA A 8 5.54 -1.26 -31.64
C ALA A 8 6.10 -1.75 -32.98
N HIS A 9 5.45 -2.73 -33.60
CA HIS A 9 5.87 -3.24 -34.91
C HIS A 9 4.79 -2.91 -35.95
N ASP A 10 5.13 -2.01 -36.88
CA ASP A 10 4.49 -1.99 -38.20
C ASP A 10 5.37 -2.82 -39.16
N SER A 11 4.85 -3.95 -39.62
CA SER A 11 5.60 -4.90 -40.47
C SER A 11 5.22 -4.80 -41.94
N ARG A 12 4.37 -3.84 -42.33
CA ARG A 12 4.02 -3.66 -43.75
C ARG A 12 4.60 -2.35 -44.26
N PRO A 13 5.35 -2.35 -45.38
CA PRO A 13 5.73 -1.12 -46.03
C PRO A 13 4.47 -0.30 -46.34
N LEU A 14 4.57 1.03 -46.24
CA LEU A 14 3.50 1.97 -46.55
C LEU A 14 2.97 1.70 -47.96
N GLN A 15 1.85 0.98 -48.06
CA GLN A 15 1.23 0.61 -49.32
C GLN A 15 -0.09 1.36 -49.44
N VAL A 16 -0.11 2.39 -50.28
CA VAL A 16 -1.35 3.00 -50.73
C VAL A 16 -2.07 1.97 -51.61
N PRO A 17 -3.32 1.57 -51.30
CA PRO A 17 -4.02 0.60 -52.12
C PRO A 17 -4.14 1.09 -53.56
N MET A 18 -3.62 0.31 -54.51
CA MET A 18 -3.58 0.68 -55.95
C MET A 18 -4.95 1.06 -56.49
N ALA A 19 -6.02 0.42 -56.01
CA ALA A 19 -7.40 0.75 -56.39
C ALA A 19 -7.80 2.21 -56.15
N VAL A 20 -7.22 2.89 -55.14
CA VAL A 20 -7.49 4.32 -54.88
C VAL A 20 -6.67 5.22 -55.81
N LEU A 21 -5.44 4.83 -56.14
CA LEU A 21 -4.60 5.56 -57.10
C LEU A 21 -5.11 5.40 -58.54
N GLU A 22 -5.60 4.21 -58.90
CA GLU A 22 -6.18 3.88 -60.21
C GLU A 22 -7.47 4.67 -60.52
N ALA A 23 -8.24 5.05 -59.49
CA ALA A 23 -9.40 5.93 -59.65
C ALA A 23 -9.00 7.35 -60.06
N GLY A 24 -7.75 7.76 -59.77
CA GLY A 24 -7.17 9.05 -60.11
C GLY A 24 -7.75 10.24 -59.34
N GLY A 25 -6.98 11.32 -59.22
CA GLY A 25 -7.44 12.57 -58.60
C GLY A 25 -7.39 12.59 -57.06
N VAL A 26 -6.56 11.74 -56.45
CA VAL A 26 -6.47 11.56 -54.99
C VAL A 26 -5.96 12.83 -54.32
N ARG A 27 -6.70 13.33 -53.33
CA ARG A 27 -6.28 14.41 -52.42
C ARG A 27 -5.76 13.80 -51.13
N ALA A 28 -4.52 14.09 -50.75
CA ALA A 28 -3.90 13.50 -49.57
C ALA A 28 -3.60 14.54 -48.48
N LEU A 29 -3.57 14.09 -47.21
CA LEU A 29 -3.16 14.89 -46.06
C LEU A 29 -2.12 14.14 -45.21
N ASP A 30 -1.02 14.80 -44.92
CA ASP A 30 0.06 14.38 -44.02
C ASP A 30 -0.08 15.10 -42.67
N ILE A 31 -0.28 14.35 -41.59
CA ILE A 31 -0.44 14.89 -40.23
C ILE A 31 0.80 14.56 -39.39
N GLY A 32 1.46 15.58 -38.85
CA GLY A 32 2.77 15.43 -38.23
C GLY A 32 3.86 15.32 -39.29
N ALA A 33 3.81 16.26 -40.25
CA ALA A 33 4.62 16.14 -41.46
C ALA A 33 6.14 16.21 -41.20
N GLY A 34 6.56 16.78 -40.06
CA GLY A 34 7.96 16.95 -39.71
C GLY A 34 8.72 17.68 -40.83
N THR A 35 9.64 16.98 -41.49
CA THR A 35 10.45 17.49 -42.61
C THR A 35 9.79 17.32 -43.98
N GLY A 36 8.57 16.79 -44.05
CA GLY A 36 7.79 16.60 -45.29
C GLY A 36 8.16 15.35 -46.10
N LEU A 37 8.91 14.41 -45.52
CA LEU A 37 9.41 13.24 -46.24
C LEU A 37 8.29 12.35 -46.78
N LEU A 38 7.28 12.02 -45.97
CA LEU A 38 6.14 11.20 -46.38
C LEU A 38 5.30 11.90 -47.45
N SER A 39 5.11 13.22 -47.31
CA SER A 39 4.49 14.05 -48.35
C SER A 39 5.21 13.91 -49.70
N LEU A 40 6.54 13.93 -49.73
CA LEU A 40 7.30 13.76 -50.97
C LEU A 40 7.22 12.34 -51.53
N MET A 41 7.21 11.32 -50.67
CA MET A 41 7.00 9.94 -51.09
C MET A 41 5.61 9.72 -51.71
N CYS A 42 4.60 10.48 -51.27
CA CYS A 42 3.26 10.49 -51.86
C CYS A 42 3.22 11.29 -53.17
N ALA A 43 3.93 12.42 -53.23
CA ALA A 43 3.91 13.34 -54.38
C ALA A 43 4.39 12.74 -55.70
N ARG A 44 5.27 11.73 -55.63
CA ARG A 44 5.79 11.00 -56.79
C ARG A 44 4.85 9.90 -57.32
N LEU A 45 3.76 9.59 -56.63
CA LEU A 45 2.85 8.51 -57.03
C LEU A 45 1.90 8.97 -58.13
N GLU A 46 1.73 8.14 -59.16
CA GLU A 46 0.72 8.38 -60.20
C GLU A 46 -0.69 8.33 -59.60
N GLY A 47 -1.58 9.24 -60.03
CA GLY A 47 -2.95 9.34 -59.54
C GLY A 47 -3.16 10.31 -58.38
N VAL A 48 -2.10 10.80 -57.73
CA VAL A 48 -2.17 11.85 -56.69
C VAL A 48 -2.28 13.23 -57.35
N LYS A 49 -3.25 14.03 -56.89
CA LYS A 49 -3.52 15.37 -57.44
C LYS A 49 -2.87 16.48 -56.63
N GLU A 50 -2.99 16.42 -55.31
CA GLU A 50 -2.46 17.44 -54.38
C GLU A 50 -2.31 16.84 -52.99
N ILE A 51 -1.33 17.36 -52.24
CA ILE A 51 -1.03 16.94 -50.86
C ILE A 51 -1.04 18.18 -49.96
N HIS A 52 -1.69 18.05 -48.82
CA HIS A 52 -1.60 19.00 -47.73
C HIS A 52 -0.79 18.36 -46.60
N ALA A 53 0.03 19.15 -45.91
CA ALA A 53 0.85 18.69 -44.80
C ALA A 53 0.66 19.63 -43.62
N CYS A 54 0.46 19.13 -42.40
CA CYS A 54 0.41 19.97 -41.21
C CYS A 54 1.45 19.56 -40.17
N GLU A 55 2.15 20.56 -39.64
CA GLU A 55 3.19 20.42 -38.65
C GLU A 55 3.06 21.58 -37.65
N MET A 56 3.18 21.31 -36.36
CA MET A 56 3.00 22.32 -35.31
C MET A 56 4.28 23.09 -34.99
N ASN A 57 5.45 22.50 -35.28
CA ASN A 57 6.73 23.10 -35.03
C ASN A 57 7.16 23.99 -36.21
N ASP A 58 7.31 25.30 -35.95
CA ASP A 58 7.65 26.29 -36.97
C ASP A 58 9.01 26.03 -37.64
N ALA A 59 10.00 25.52 -36.91
CA ALA A 59 11.31 25.19 -37.45
C ALA A 59 11.24 23.99 -38.40
N LEU A 60 10.53 22.93 -38.02
CA LEU A 60 10.28 21.79 -38.90
C LEU A 60 9.47 22.20 -40.14
N CYS A 61 8.47 23.07 -40.00
CA CYS A 61 7.73 23.63 -41.12
C CYS A 61 8.62 24.38 -42.12
N ALA A 62 9.59 25.16 -41.63
CA ALA A 62 10.54 25.88 -42.48
C ALA A 62 11.41 24.90 -43.27
N VAL A 63 11.96 23.89 -42.59
CA VAL A 63 12.76 22.82 -43.21
C VAL A 63 11.93 22.04 -44.23
N ALA A 64 10.70 21.67 -43.91
CA ALA A 64 9.82 20.96 -44.83
C ALA A 64 9.57 21.74 -46.13
N LYS A 65 9.33 23.06 -46.03
CA LYS A 65 9.15 23.92 -47.21
C LYS A 65 10.41 23.96 -48.08
N GLU A 66 11.59 24.01 -47.47
CA GLU A 66 12.87 23.98 -48.20
C GLU A 66 13.09 22.63 -48.89
N VAL A 67 12.89 21.52 -48.16
CA VAL A 67 13.02 20.15 -48.67
C VAL A 67 12.01 19.87 -49.79
N ILE A 68 10.79 20.42 -49.70
CA ILE A 68 9.77 20.27 -50.75
C ILE A 68 10.13 21.10 -51.99
N ALA A 69 10.65 22.31 -51.80
CA ALA A 69 11.03 23.20 -52.91
C ALA A 69 12.20 22.67 -53.75
N SER A 70 13.02 21.77 -53.20
CA SER A 70 14.15 21.15 -53.91
C SER A 70 13.76 19.97 -54.82
N GLN A 71 12.48 19.60 -54.90
CA GLN A 71 12.01 18.43 -55.66
C GLN A 71 11.53 18.75 -57.08
N PRO A 72 11.42 17.74 -57.98
CA PRO A 72 11.02 17.95 -59.38
C PRO A 72 9.60 18.53 -59.53
N PRO A 73 9.37 19.51 -60.43
CA PRO A 73 8.04 20.12 -60.64
C PRO A 73 7.02 19.16 -61.30
N SER A 74 7.45 17.98 -61.75
CA SER A 74 6.59 16.93 -62.30
C SER A 74 5.79 16.16 -61.25
N TRP A 75 6.10 16.34 -59.96
CA TRP A 75 5.39 15.68 -58.85
C TRP A 75 4.15 16.47 -58.43
N ALA A 76 3.22 15.82 -57.72
CA ALA A 76 2.04 16.49 -57.20
C ALA A 76 2.44 17.61 -56.20
N PRO A 77 1.76 18.78 -56.22
CA PRO A 77 2.08 19.88 -55.34
C PRO A 77 1.80 19.54 -53.86
N VAL A 78 2.72 19.93 -52.97
CA VAL A 78 2.60 19.79 -51.51
C VAL A 78 2.46 21.17 -50.86
N THR A 79 1.45 21.35 -50.01
CA THR A 79 1.23 22.60 -49.24
C THR A 79 1.39 22.36 -47.74
N VAL A 80 2.34 23.04 -47.10
CA VAL A 80 2.64 22.90 -45.66
C VAL A 80 1.93 23.98 -44.81
N HIS A 81 1.21 23.54 -43.78
CA HIS A 81 0.44 24.34 -42.83
C HIS A 81 1.09 24.30 -41.43
N PRO A 82 1.57 25.43 -40.88
CA PRO A 82 2.19 25.49 -39.54
C PRO A 82 1.14 25.49 -38.43
N MET A 83 0.47 24.35 -38.24
CA MET A 83 -0.59 24.17 -37.25
C MET A 83 -0.84 22.69 -36.95
N VAL A 84 -1.52 22.44 -35.84
CA VAL A 84 -2.11 21.13 -35.52
C VAL A 84 -3.31 20.82 -36.41
N SER A 85 -3.54 19.53 -36.69
CA SER A 85 -4.62 19.08 -37.59
C SER A 85 -6.02 19.46 -37.12
N THR A 86 -6.25 19.59 -35.81
CA THR A 86 -7.52 20.02 -35.20
C THR A 86 -7.93 21.45 -35.54
N LYS A 87 -7.02 22.25 -36.10
CA LYS A 87 -7.29 23.62 -36.57
C LYS A 87 -7.44 23.71 -38.09
N LEU A 88 -7.24 22.62 -38.82
CA LEU A 88 -7.40 22.60 -40.28
C LEU A 88 -8.87 22.75 -40.68
N THR A 89 -9.12 23.69 -41.58
CA THR A 89 -10.45 23.96 -42.15
C THR A 89 -10.41 23.76 -43.66
N LEU A 90 -10.25 22.49 -44.08
CA LEU A 90 -10.12 22.10 -45.48
C LEU A 90 -11.17 21.05 -45.86
N PRO A 91 -11.53 20.90 -47.16
CA PRO A 91 -12.43 19.84 -47.59
C PRO A 91 -11.81 18.47 -47.39
N LYS A 92 -12.64 17.48 -47.05
CA LYS A 92 -12.22 16.10 -46.72
C LYS A 92 -11.32 15.45 -47.80
N PHE A 93 -10.38 14.62 -47.34
CA PHE A 93 -9.32 13.98 -48.12
C PHE A 93 -9.66 12.52 -48.47
N ASP A 94 -9.10 12.04 -49.57
CA ASP A 94 -9.20 10.65 -50.04
C ASP A 94 -8.20 9.75 -49.30
N LEU A 95 -7.05 10.32 -48.93
CA LEU A 95 -5.96 9.65 -48.23
C LEU A 95 -5.47 10.53 -47.07
N ILE A 96 -5.35 9.97 -45.87
CA ILE A 96 -4.64 10.61 -44.76
C ILE A 96 -3.52 9.68 -44.32
N PHE A 97 -2.33 10.22 -44.11
CA PHE A 97 -1.24 9.50 -43.46
C PHE A 97 -0.68 10.34 -42.30
N CYS A 98 -0.20 9.67 -41.26
CA CYS A 98 0.35 10.33 -40.09
C CYS A 98 1.47 9.51 -39.43
N GLU A 99 2.47 10.20 -38.91
CA GLU A 99 3.57 9.64 -38.12
C GLU A 99 3.66 10.43 -36.80
N VAL A 100 2.65 10.25 -35.95
CA VAL A 100 2.51 10.93 -34.64
C VAL A 100 2.52 9.89 -33.51
N PHE A 101 3.59 9.08 -33.47
CA PHE A 101 3.71 7.93 -32.58
C PHE A 101 5.06 7.95 -31.84
N ASP A 102 5.05 7.67 -30.54
CA ASP A 102 6.26 7.48 -29.74
C ASP A 102 6.63 5.98 -29.62
N ALA A 103 7.65 5.67 -28.80
CA ALA A 103 8.04 4.29 -28.50
C ALA A 103 6.91 3.46 -27.85
N GLY A 104 6.02 4.12 -27.09
CA GLY A 104 4.80 3.54 -26.51
C GLY A 104 3.59 3.56 -27.44
N LEU A 105 3.76 3.93 -28.72
CA LEU A 105 2.75 4.19 -29.75
C LEU A 105 1.84 5.41 -29.48
N LEU A 106 1.27 5.57 -28.28
CA LEU A 106 0.19 6.53 -28.02
C LEU A 106 0.60 7.85 -27.36
N GLY A 107 1.86 8.00 -26.95
CA GLY A 107 2.37 9.11 -26.15
C GLY A 107 2.27 10.49 -26.81
N GLU A 108 2.20 10.56 -28.15
CA GLU A 108 2.10 11.82 -28.92
C GLU A 108 0.66 12.24 -29.23
N HIS A 109 -0.30 11.89 -28.39
CA HIS A 109 -1.73 12.16 -28.63
C HIS A 109 -2.24 11.62 -29.99
N ALA A 110 -1.71 10.46 -30.42
CA ALA A 110 -2.05 9.83 -31.69
C ALA A 110 -3.56 9.60 -31.85
N LEU A 111 -4.24 9.10 -30.81
CA LEU A 111 -5.66 8.75 -30.86
C LEU A 111 -6.60 9.96 -31.03
N PRO A 112 -6.50 11.05 -30.22
CA PRO A 112 -7.27 12.27 -30.46
C PRO A 112 -7.07 12.83 -31.88
N THR A 113 -5.82 12.83 -32.36
CA THR A 113 -5.45 13.32 -33.70
C THR A 113 -6.12 12.50 -34.81
N ILE A 114 -6.05 11.17 -34.71
CA ILE A 114 -6.67 10.25 -35.67
C ILE A 114 -8.19 10.33 -35.60
N LEU A 115 -8.78 10.44 -34.42
CA LEU A 115 -10.23 10.55 -34.25
C LEU A 115 -10.77 11.83 -34.90
N HIS A 116 -10.09 12.96 -34.70
CA HIS A 116 -10.42 14.20 -35.39
C HIS A 116 -10.28 14.04 -36.91
N ALA A 117 -9.17 13.44 -37.37
CA ALA A 117 -8.93 13.20 -38.78
C ALA A 117 -10.04 12.35 -39.41
N ARG A 118 -10.52 11.29 -38.74
CA ARG A 118 -11.60 10.43 -39.23
C ARG A 118 -12.94 11.17 -39.34
N ARG A 119 -13.30 11.95 -38.31
CA ARG A 119 -14.59 12.66 -38.24
C ARG A 119 -14.66 13.82 -39.21
N GLU A 120 -13.63 14.66 -39.21
CA GLU A 120 -13.68 15.98 -39.84
C GLU A 120 -12.89 16.04 -41.15
N LEU A 121 -11.81 15.27 -41.29
CA LEU A 121 -10.86 15.43 -42.39
C LEU A 121 -10.88 14.28 -43.42
N LEU A 122 -11.31 13.07 -43.07
CA LEU A 122 -11.33 11.92 -44.00
C LEU A 122 -12.71 11.76 -44.64
N LYS A 123 -12.75 11.47 -45.94
CA LYS A 123 -13.99 11.10 -46.64
C LYS A 123 -14.53 9.76 -46.09
N PRO A 124 -15.85 9.48 -46.20
CA PRO A 124 -16.42 8.22 -45.72
C PRO A 124 -15.74 6.95 -46.24
N ASN A 125 -15.28 6.97 -47.50
CA ASN A 125 -14.52 5.87 -48.14
C ASN A 125 -13.02 6.18 -48.25
N GLY A 126 -12.53 7.18 -47.53
CA GLY A 126 -11.12 7.58 -47.55
C GLY A 126 -10.26 6.59 -46.74
N ILE A 127 -8.97 6.54 -47.06
CA ILE A 127 -8.00 5.63 -46.44
C ILE A 127 -7.17 6.38 -45.42
N LEU A 128 -6.98 5.80 -44.23
CA LEU A 128 -6.04 6.25 -43.23
C LEU A 128 -4.80 5.32 -43.21
N ILE A 129 -3.61 5.90 -43.10
CA ILE A 129 -2.35 5.19 -42.96
C ILE A 129 -1.59 5.71 -41.72
N PRO A 130 -1.17 4.85 -40.78
CA PRO A 130 -1.41 3.41 -40.75
C PRO A 130 -2.91 3.09 -40.53
N ALA A 131 -3.40 2.05 -41.20
CA ALA A 131 -4.79 1.59 -41.00
C ALA A 131 -4.94 0.83 -39.68
N ARG A 132 -3.86 0.21 -39.19
CA ARG A 132 -3.83 -0.56 -37.95
C ARG A 132 -2.47 -0.43 -37.27
N ALA A 133 -2.45 -0.53 -35.95
CA ALA A 133 -1.23 -0.57 -35.16
C ALA A 133 -1.30 -1.71 -34.12
N LYS A 134 -0.14 -2.28 -33.77
CA LYS A 134 -0.02 -3.39 -32.82
C LYS A 134 1.06 -3.11 -31.79
N ILE A 135 0.76 -3.36 -30.52
CA ILE A 135 1.74 -3.28 -29.43
C ILE A 135 2.15 -4.70 -29.04
N PHE A 136 3.46 -4.95 -28.91
CA PHE A 136 4.00 -6.20 -28.39
C PHE A 136 4.73 -5.96 -27.05
N GLY A 137 4.70 -6.98 -26.18
CA GLY A 137 5.44 -7.00 -24.92
C GLY A 137 6.35 -8.23 -24.82
N GLN A 138 7.54 -8.07 -24.26
CA GLN A 138 8.50 -9.16 -24.02
C GLN A 138 9.22 -8.96 -22.68
N ILE A 139 9.35 -10.02 -21.89
CA ILE A 139 10.13 -9.96 -20.63
C ILE A 139 11.60 -10.15 -20.95
N VAL A 140 12.45 -9.29 -20.40
CA VAL A 140 13.91 -9.35 -20.59
C VAL A 140 14.66 -9.34 -19.26
N GLU A 141 15.83 -9.98 -19.26
CA GLU A 141 16.87 -9.80 -18.26
C GLU A 141 17.92 -8.84 -18.83
N ALA A 142 18.13 -7.71 -18.17
CA ALA A 142 19.04 -6.64 -18.58
C ALA A 142 19.73 -6.03 -17.34
N PRO A 143 20.86 -6.58 -16.90
CA PRO A 143 21.56 -6.12 -15.68
C PRO A 143 21.92 -4.62 -15.71
N GLU A 144 22.28 -4.11 -16.88
CA GLU A 144 22.62 -2.70 -17.08
C GLU A 144 21.45 -1.74 -16.80
N LEU A 145 20.21 -2.16 -17.05
CA LEU A 145 19.02 -1.36 -16.69
C LEU A 145 18.81 -1.34 -15.17
N LEU A 146 19.09 -2.46 -14.48
CA LEU A 146 18.92 -2.55 -13.03
C LEU A 146 19.81 -1.54 -12.28
N GLU A 147 21.04 -1.33 -12.76
CA GLU A 147 21.99 -0.34 -12.24
C GLU A 147 21.54 1.12 -12.42
N ARG A 148 20.66 1.41 -13.39
CA ARG A 148 20.11 2.74 -13.64
C ARG A 148 18.86 3.05 -12.81
N PHE A 149 18.14 2.02 -12.37
CA PHE A 149 16.88 2.18 -11.64
C PHE A 149 16.95 1.78 -10.16
N ALA A 150 18.11 1.26 -9.69
CA ALA A 150 18.30 0.86 -8.29
C ALA A 150 19.75 1.08 -7.80
N VAL A 151 19.90 1.36 -6.49
CA VAL A 151 21.21 1.34 -5.81
C VAL A 151 21.59 -0.11 -5.52
N LEU A 152 22.75 -0.55 -6.01
CA LEU A 152 23.24 -1.92 -5.82
C LEU A 152 24.30 -2.02 -4.72
N GLU A 153 25.12 -0.97 -4.54
CA GLU A 153 26.14 -0.87 -3.49
C GLU A 153 26.20 0.56 -2.94
N SER A 154 26.59 0.71 -1.67
CA SER A 154 26.69 2.01 -0.98
C SER A 154 28.14 2.45 -0.78
N PRO A 155 28.44 3.77 -0.76
CA PRO A 155 29.74 4.28 -0.30
C PRO A 155 30.07 3.76 1.11
N ALA A 156 31.30 3.27 1.31
CA ALA A 156 31.82 2.82 2.61
C ALA A 156 31.06 1.68 3.33
N GLY A 157 30.17 0.94 2.66
CA GLY A 157 29.47 -0.22 3.23
C GLY A 157 28.24 0.11 4.10
N VAL A 158 27.72 1.34 4.02
CA VAL A 158 26.55 1.85 4.74
C VAL A 158 25.25 1.50 3.97
N PRO A 159 24.42 0.51 4.39
CA PRO A 159 23.45 -0.12 3.50
C PRO A 159 22.28 0.78 3.07
N LEU A 160 22.37 1.46 1.92
CA LEU A 160 21.36 2.34 1.30
C LEU A 160 20.12 1.58 0.75
N ARG A 161 19.55 0.67 1.54
CA ARG A 161 18.36 -0.10 1.18
C ARG A 161 17.13 0.80 1.23
N GLY A 162 16.73 1.33 0.07
CA GLY A 162 15.50 2.12 -0.06
C GLY A 162 15.60 3.35 -0.97
N ALA A 163 16.79 3.68 -1.47
CA ALA A 163 16.95 4.74 -2.47
C ALA A 163 16.39 4.29 -3.82
N ARG A 164 15.52 5.12 -4.43
CA ARG A 164 14.91 4.85 -5.74
C ARG A 164 15.06 6.08 -6.63
N LEU A 165 15.10 5.84 -7.95
CA LEU A 165 15.05 6.90 -8.94
C LEU A 165 13.73 7.69 -8.79
N ARG A 166 13.83 9.02 -8.75
CA ARG A 166 12.69 9.95 -8.80
C ARG A 166 12.10 9.96 -10.21
N ASN A 167 11.40 8.90 -10.58
CA ASN A 167 10.86 8.79 -11.93
C ASN A 167 9.46 9.40 -12.02
N SER A 168 9.32 10.49 -12.78
CA SER A 168 8.02 11.05 -13.16
C SER A 168 7.41 10.37 -14.40
N GLU A 169 8.21 9.59 -15.13
CA GLU A 169 7.84 8.91 -16.36
C GLU A 169 7.48 7.43 -16.10
N ARG A 170 6.41 6.95 -16.75
CA ARG A 170 5.80 5.62 -16.48
C ARG A 170 6.49 4.48 -17.23
N TYR A 171 7.33 4.80 -18.21
CA TYR A 171 8.23 3.90 -18.95
C TYR A 171 9.44 4.72 -19.43
N SER A 172 10.62 4.10 -19.53
CA SER A 172 11.78 4.72 -20.20
C SER A 172 11.88 4.25 -21.66
N CYS A 173 12.39 5.12 -22.52
CA CYS A 173 12.60 4.82 -23.94
C CYS A 173 14.06 4.39 -24.15
N GLU A 174 14.32 3.08 -24.17
CA GLU A 174 15.67 2.54 -24.30
C GLU A 174 15.97 2.03 -25.71
N THR A 175 17.18 2.29 -26.19
CA THR A 175 17.69 1.67 -27.43
C THR A 175 18.18 0.26 -27.12
N MET A 176 17.26 -0.69 -26.99
CA MET A 176 17.57 -2.02 -26.45
C MET A 176 18.58 -2.84 -27.26
N SER A 177 18.83 -2.47 -28.53
CA SER A 177 19.93 -3.04 -29.32
C SER A 177 21.32 -2.72 -28.78
N THR A 178 21.46 -1.72 -27.91
CA THR A 178 22.74 -1.30 -27.33
C THR A 178 22.92 -1.79 -25.90
N ILE A 179 21.88 -2.37 -25.31
CA ILE A 179 21.87 -2.85 -23.92
C ILE A 179 21.99 -4.37 -23.95
N ALA A 180 22.93 -4.93 -23.19
CA ALA A 180 23.06 -6.37 -23.09
C ALA A 180 21.81 -6.95 -22.39
N HIS A 181 21.01 -7.73 -23.13
CA HIS A 181 19.79 -8.31 -22.60
C HIS A 181 19.54 -9.73 -23.11
N VAL A 182 18.80 -10.50 -22.31
CA VAL A 182 18.31 -11.84 -22.66
C VAL A 182 16.79 -11.81 -22.65
N ALA A 183 16.18 -12.21 -23.76
CA ALA A 183 14.76 -12.45 -23.81
C ALA A 183 14.40 -13.66 -22.93
N LEU A 184 13.50 -13.45 -21.96
CA LEU A 184 12.98 -14.49 -21.07
C LEU A 184 11.67 -15.10 -21.59
N THR A 185 10.96 -14.36 -22.45
CA THR A 185 9.73 -14.81 -23.12
C THR A 185 9.81 -14.56 -24.62
N GLU A 186 8.97 -15.25 -25.40
CA GLU A 186 8.66 -14.80 -26.76
C GLU A 186 7.90 -13.46 -26.70
N PRO A 187 8.00 -12.58 -27.72
CA PRO A 187 7.17 -11.39 -27.83
C PRO A 187 5.70 -11.76 -27.99
N VAL A 188 4.81 -11.10 -27.25
CA VAL A 188 3.36 -11.35 -27.35
C VAL A 188 2.62 -10.08 -27.72
N GLU A 189 1.69 -10.19 -28.66
CA GLU A 189 0.80 -9.10 -29.07
C GLU A 189 -0.13 -8.74 -27.91
N LEU A 190 -0.05 -7.50 -27.43
CA LEU A 190 -0.84 -6.97 -26.33
C LEU A 190 -2.20 -6.45 -26.83
N VAL A 191 -2.17 -5.56 -27.81
CA VAL A 191 -3.36 -4.90 -28.38
C VAL A 191 -3.16 -4.62 -29.87
N THR A 192 -4.24 -4.76 -30.64
CA THR A 192 -4.37 -4.24 -32.01
C THR A 192 -5.37 -3.09 -32.04
N PHE A 193 -4.98 -1.95 -32.61
CA PHE A 193 -5.85 -0.82 -32.94
C PHE A 193 -6.24 -0.89 -34.41
N ASP A 194 -7.53 -0.86 -34.72
CA ASP A 194 -8.00 -0.53 -36.07
C ASP A 194 -8.28 0.97 -36.14
N LEU A 195 -7.34 1.70 -36.74
CA LEU A 195 -7.36 3.15 -36.81
C LEU A 195 -8.37 3.65 -37.87
N GLN A 196 -8.74 2.79 -38.81
CA GLN A 196 -9.75 3.08 -39.83
C GLN A 196 -11.18 3.10 -39.25
N GLU A 197 -11.46 2.31 -38.20
CA GLU A 197 -12.77 2.19 -37.53
C GLU A 197 -12.76 2.67 -36.06
N ILE A 198 -11.79 3.52 -35.69
CA ILE A 198 -11.51 3.89 -34.29
C ILE A 198 -12.66 4.60 -33.53
N GLU A 199 -13.65 5.15 -34.25
CA GLU A 199 -14.78 5.88 -33.66
C GLU A 199 -15.66 5.01 -32.76
N ASP A 200 -15.86 3.74 -33.13
CA ASP A 200 -16.63 2.75 -32.35
C ASP A 200 -15.86 2.30 -31.12
N LEU A 201 -14.53 2.21 -31.20
CA LEU A 201 -13.68 1.91 -30.04
C LEU A 201 -13.72 3.07 -29.03
N TYR A 202 -13.55 4.31 -29.49
CA TYR A 202 -13.51 5.51 -28.65
C TYR A 202 -14.83 5.80 -27.92
N SER A 203 -15.97 5.49 -28.54
CA SER A 203 -17.31 5.66 -27.97
C SER A 203 -17.67 4.59 -26.93
N ASN A 204 -17.08 3.40 -27.02
CA ASN A 204 -17.26 2.28 -26.08
C ASN A 204 -16.24 2.27 -24.91
N LEU A 205 -15.24 3.16 -24.93
CA LEU A 205 -14.17 3.29 -23.93
C LEU A 205 -14.63 3.93 -22.60
N GLY A 206 -15.79 3.50 -22.10
CA GLY A 206 -16.27 3.77 -20.73
C GLY A 206 -15.83 2.73 -19.71
N ASN A 207 -15.28 1.59 -20.14
CA ASN A 207 -14.79 0.50 -19.31
C ASN A 207 -13.61 -0.19 -20.00
N TRP A 208 -12.65 -0.62 -19.19
CA TRP A 208 -11.49 -1.49 -19.47
C TRP A 208 -11.62 -2.36 -20.74
N ILE A 209 -10.61 -2.34 -21.61
CA ILE A 209 -10.44 -3.37 -22.63
C ILE A 209 -9.73 -4.55 -21.94
N ASP A 210 -10.48 -5.63 -21.68
CA ASP A 210 -9.98 -6.93 -21.21
C ASP A 210 -9.72 -7.83 -22.43
N PRO A 211 -8.45 -8.08 -22.76
CA PRO A 211 -8.04 -9.47 -22.63
C PRO A 211 -6.78 -9.58 -21.79
N PRO A 212 -6.71 -10.60 -20.93
CA PRO A 212 -5.51 -10.85 -20.16
C PRO A 212 -4.40 -11.52 -20.96
N LEU A 213 -3.14 -11.15 -20.68
CA LEU A 213 -1.97 -11.84 -21.20
C LEU A 213 -1.26 -12.64 -20.10
N GLU A 214 -1.07 -13.94 -20.34
CA GLU A 214 -0.23 -14.80 -19.51
C GLU A 214 1.10 -15.05 -20.25
N LEU A 215 2.20 -14.53 -19.71
CA LEU A 215 3.54 -14.74 -20.26
C LEU A 215 4.24 -15.84 -19.47
N ARG A 216 4.67 -16.91 -20.18
CA ARG A 216 5.41 -18.03 -19.58
C ARG A 216 6.88 -17.93 -19.94
N VAL A 217 7.74 -17.81 -18.93
CA VAL A 217 9.19 -17.76 -19.11
C VAL A 217 9.68 -19.11 -19.62
N GLN A 218 10.38 -19.12 -20.76
CA GLN A 218 11.05 -20.31 -21.28
C GLN A 218 12.51 -20.34 -20.85
N LYS A 219 13.08 -21.55 -20.73
CA LYS A 219 14.43 -21.78 -20.22
C LYS A 219 15.47 -21.20 -21.19
N VAL A 220 16.07 -20.05 -20.86
CA VAL A 220 17.22 -19.50 -21.60
C VAL A 220 18.46 -19.52 -20.71
N LYS A 221 19.61 -19.80 -21.33
CA LYS A 221 20.91 -19.86 -20.65
C LYS A 221 21.23 -18.46 -20.08
N PRO A 222 21.38 -18.28 -18.76
CA PRO A 222 21.62 -16.96 -18.16
C PRO A 222 22.96 -16.38 -18.63
N LEU A 223 23.01 -15.05 -18.74
CA LEU A 223 24.26 -14.31 -18.93
C LEU A 223 25.07 -14.46 -17.63
N THR A 224 26.18 -15.19 -17.66
CA THR A 224 27.06 -15.31 -16.49
C THR A 224 27.74 -13.98 -16.21
N LEU A 225 27.21 -13.22 -15.26
CA LEU A 225 27.92 -12.14 -14.56
C LEU A 225 28.20 -12.59 -13.12
N PRO A 226 29.25 -12.04 -12.47
CA PRO A 226 29.69 -12.48 -11.15
C PRO A 226 28.84 -11.83 -10.06
N LEU A 227 27.56 -12.18 -10.00
CA LEU A 227 26.71 -11.97 -8.83
C LEU A 227 26.34 -13.36 -8.32
N GLU A 228 26.67 -13.63 -7.06
CA GLU A 228 26.53 -14.95 -6.46
C GLU A 228 25.09 -15.50 -6.57
N ASP A 229 25.04 -16.75 -7.04
CA ASP A 229 23.91 -17.65 -7.29
C ASP A 229 22.55 -17.32 -6.60
N VAL A 230 21.66 -16.66 -7.35
CA VAL A 230 20.20 -16.84 -7.18
C VAL A 230 19.67 -17.64 -8.37
N PRO A 231 19.42 -18.96 -8.24
CA PRO A 231 18.85 -19.74 -9.33
C PRO A 231 17.36 -19.38 -9.49
N LEU A 232 17.00 -18.81 -10.63
CA LEU A 232 15.60 -18.69 -11.09
C LEU A 232 14.96 -20.09 -11.08
N ARG A 233 13.88 -20.26 -10.31
CA ARG A 233 13.17 -21.54 -10.23
C ARG A 233 12.36 -21.76 -11.49
N GLU A 234 12.39 -22.97 -12.03
CA GLU A 234 11.56 -23.36 -13.17
C GLU A 234 10.07 -23.07 -12.87
N HIS A 235 9.43 -22.33 -13.78
CA HIS A 235 7.96 -22.07 -13.87
C HIS A 235 7.40 -20.81 -13.16
N GLU A 236 8.14 -19.70 -13.09
CA GLU A 236 7.52 -18.39 -12.81
C GLU A 236 6.57 -17.97 -13.95
N ILE A 237 5.31 -17.74 -13.60
CA ILE A 237 4.28 -17.21 -14.51
C ILE A 237 4.10 -15.74 -14.16
N VAL A 238 4.40 -14.84 -15.10
CA VAL A 238 4.15 -13.40 -14.94
C VAL A 238 2.82 -13.09 -15.63
N ARG A 239 1.84 -12.62 -14.85
CA ARG A 239 0.48 -12.30 -15.33
C ARG A 239 0.29 -10.80 -15.33
N LEU A 240 0.03 -10.24 -16.51
CA LEU A 240 -0.02 -8.79 -16.71
C LEU A 240 -1.33 -8.41 -17.42
N ARG A 241 -1.92 -7.30 -17.01
CA ARG A 241 -3.15 -6.72 -17.54
C ARG A 241 -2.77 -5.41 -18.21
N LEU A 242 -3.11 -5.30 -19.49
CA LEU A 242 -3.06 -4.02 -20.18
C LEU A 242 -4.38 -3.30 -19.93
N ALA A 243 -4.34 -2.13 -19.30
CA ALA A 243 -5.49 -1.28 -19.04
C ALA A 243 -5.42 -0.01 -19.89
N LEU A 244 -6.49 0.30 -20.62
CA LEU A 244 -6.63 1.56 -21.36
C LEU A 244 -7.48 2.54 -20.55
N ARG A 245 -6.92 3.66 -20.10
CA ARG A 245 -7.61 4.67 -19.28
C ARG A 245 -7.83 5.96 -20.08
N ARG A 246 -9.05 6.50 -20.04
CA ARG A 246 -9.39 7.79 -20.66
C ARG A 246 -9.05 8.94 -19.72
N GLN A 247 -8.29 9.93 -20.19
CA GLN A 247 -8.03 11.20 -19.51
C GLN A 247 -8.68 12.37 -20.27
N ALA A 248 -8.57 13.59 -19.75
CA ALA A 248 -9.12 14.80 -20.38
C ALA A 248 -8.52 15.05 -21.78
N ASP A 249 -7.27 14.63 -22.00
CA ASP A 249 -6.45 15.04 -23.17
C ASP A 249 -5.98 13.85 -24.04
N GLY A 250 -6.39 12.62 -23.73
CA GLY A 250 -5.94 11.41 -24.43
C GLY A 250 -6.38 10.07 -23.82
N LEU A 251 -5.88 8.98 -24.42
CA LEU A 251 -6.04 7.59 -23.96
C LEU A 251 -4.69 7.05 -23.52
N GLU A 252 -4.66 6.42 -22.36
CA GLU A 252 -3.45 5.97 -21.67
C GLU A 252 -3.38 4.45 -21.64
N VAL A 253 -2.20 3.86 -21.89
CA VAL A 253 -1.94 2.41 -21.72
C VAL A 253 -1.19 2.20 -20.40
N ILE A 254 -1.78 1.42 -19.50
CA ILE A 254 -1.22 1.06 -18.18
C ILE A 254 -1.01 -0.45 -18.17
N LEU A 255 0.10 -0.92 -17.59
CA LEU A 255 0.29 -2.32 -17.27
C LEU A 255 0.14 -2.54 -15.76
N GLU A 256 -0.77 -3.40 -15.36
CA GLU A 256 -1.03 -3.79 -13.96
C GLU A 256 -0.84 -5.30 -13.82
N ASP A 257 -0.44 -5.82 -12.66
CA ASP A 257 -0.45 -7.28 -12.44
C ASP A 257 -1.87 -7.83 -12.60
N TRP A 258 -2.02 -8.87 -13.43
CA TRP A 258 -3.32 -9.44 -13.76
C TRP A 258 -3.71 -10.59 -12.82
N GLU A 259 -4.80 -10.37 -12.10
CA GLU A 259 -5.54 -11.41 -11.40
C GLU A 259 -6.91 -11.61 -12.02
N GLY A 260 -7.06 -12.75 -12.69
CA GLY A 260 -8.21 -13.04 -13.54
C GLY A 260 -9.55 -13.04 -12.84
N SER A 261 -10.49 -12.28 -13.40
CA SER A 261 -11.91 -12.54 -13.26
C SER A 261 -12.62 -12.31 -14.60
N GLN A 262 -13.46 -13.26 -15.03
CA GLN A 262 -14.63 -13.00 -15.88
C GLN A 262 -15.78 -13.99 -15.60
N MET A 263 -17.00 -13.48 -15.78
CA MET A 263 -18.30 -13.87 -15.17
C MET A 263 -19.28 -14.37 -16.27
N THR A 264 -20.35 -15.15 -16.01
CA THR A 264 -21.71 -14.63 -15.70
C THR A 264 -22.77 -15.77 -15.56
N TRP A 265 -23.79 -15.55 -14.73
CA TRP A 265 -25.00 -16.39 -14.53
C TRP A 265 -26.23 -15.84 -15.27
N ARG A 266 -26.13 -15.58 -16.58
CA ARG A 266 -27.05 -14.68 -17.31
C ARG A 266 -28.56 -15.03 -17.34
N SER A 267 -29.07 -16.00 -16.59
CA SER A 267 -30.48 -16.42 -16.69
C SER A 267 -31.32 -16.47 -15.41
N LEU A 268 -30.90 -16.01 -14.21
CA LEU A 268 -31.81 -16.21 -13.06
C LEU A 268 -31.88 -15.23 -11.87
N GLY A 269 -31.13 -14.13 -11.77
CA GLY A 269 -31.04 -13.39 -10.50
C GLY A 269 -31.14 -11.86 -10.54
N SER A 270 -31.84 -11.27 -11.50
CA SER A 270 -31.89 -9.81 -11.75
C SER A 270 -32.57 -8.95 -10.67
N SER A 271 -32.52 -9.33 -9.39
CA SER A 271 -33.10 -8.54 -8.28
C SER A 271 -32.29 -8.51 -6.98
N PHE A 272 -31.09 -9.12 -6.93
CA PHE A 272 -30.22 -9.03 -5.74
C PHE A 272 -28.77 -8.77 -6.16
N ASP A 273 -28.45 -7.51 -6.44
CA ASP A 273 -27.07 -7.07 -6.67
C ASP A 273 -26.37 -6.81 -5.32
N ILE A 274 -25.39 -7.64 -4.96
CA ILE A 274 -24.51 -7.48 -3.79
C ILE A 274 -23.05 -7.18 -4.19
N SER A 275 -22.80 -6.89 -5.47
CA SER A 275 -21.46 -6.59 -6.00
C SER A 275 -20.81 -5.37 -5.34
N SER A 276 -21.62 -4.48 -4.75
CA SER A 276 -21.17 -3.32 -3.99
C SER A 276 -20.28 -3.66 -2.79
N ILE A 277 -20.41 -4.86 -2.19
CA ILE A 277 -19.51 -5.29 -1.10
C ILE A 277 -18.07 -5.44 -1.64
N PHE A 278 -17.91 -5.92 -2.87
CA PHE A 278 -16.61 -6.14 -3.49
C PHE A 278 -16.00 -4.86 -4.06
N THR A 279 -16.81 -3.81 -4.30
CA THR A 279 -16.31 -2.47 -4.63
C THR A 279 -15.66 -1.78 -3.41
N VAL A 280 -16.13 -2.10 -2.20
CA VAL A 280 -15.55 -1.61 -0.93
C VAL A 280 -14.18 -2.27 -0.64
N ALA A 281 -13.90 -3.45 -1.22
CA ALA A 281 -12.60 -4.13 -1.10
C ALA A 281 -11.45 -3.41 -1.82
N LYS A 282 -11.73 -2.50 -2.78
CA LYS A 282 -10.70 -1.63 -3.38
C LYS A 282 -10.14 -0.58 -2.41
N GLY A 283 -10.87 -0.29 -1.32
CA GLY A 283 -10.43 0.63 -0.26
C GLY A 283 -9.70 -0.02 0.91
N ALA A 284 -9.42 -1.33 0.85
CA ALA A 284 -8.80 -2.10 1.94
C ALA A 284 -7.30 -2.40 1.74
N ARG A 285 -6.71 -2.04 0.59
CA ARG A 285 -5.29 -1.65 0.60
C ARG A 285 -5.23 -0.28 1.31
N CYS A 286 -4.10 0.05 1.96
CA CYS A 286 -3.89 1.38 2.56
C CYS A 286 -4.57 2.50 1.74
N PRO A 287 -5.12 3.55 2.38
CA PRO A 287 -6.24 4.34 1.86
C PRO A 287 -6.07 4.68 0.37
N PRO A 288 -7.08 4.46 -0.47
CA PRO A 288 -6.98 4.45 -1.93
C PRO A 288 -6.76 5.84 -2.58
N GLU A 289 -6.31 6.85 -1.84
CA GLU A 289 -5.86 8.14 -2.35
C GLU A 289 -4.48 8.48 -1.77
N GLU A 290 -3.41 8.05 -2.43
CA GLU A 290 -2.01 8.36 -2.06
C GLU A 290 -1.74 9.89 -2.00
N ALA A 291 -2.55 10.70 -2.71
CA ALA A 291 -2.39 12.15 -2.81
C ALA A 291 -2.75 12.97 -1.54
N LYS A 292 -3.45 12.41 -0.54
CA LYS A 292 -3.84 13.17 0.69
C LYS A 292 -3.16 12.69 1.97
N VAL A 293 -2.35 11.64 1.89
CA VAL A 293 -1.88 10.86 3.06
C VAL A 293 -0.36 10.60 3.06
N GLN A 294 0.37 11.09 2.06
CA GLN A 294 1.84 11.16 2.12
C GLN A 294 2.29 11.96 3.36
N GLY A 295 3.33 11.49 4.05
CA GLY A 295 3.90 12.13 5.25
C GLY A 295 3.09 11.97 6.55
N LYS A 296 1.99 11.20 6.57
CA LYS A 296 1.18 10.98 7.79
C LYS A 296 1.38 9.58 8.38
N ASP A 297 1.30 9.47 9.71
CA ASP A 297 1.49 8.21 10.43
C ASP A 297 0.38 7.17 10.13
N LEU A 298 0.65 5.87 10.34
CA LEU A 298 -0.31 4.79 10.09
C LEU A 298 -1.69 5.02 10.75
N PRO A 299 -1.82 5.60 11.97
CA PRO A 299 -3.10 6.03 12.54
C PRO A 299 -3.85 7.05 11.66
N SER A 300 -3.16 8.07 11.15
CA SER A 300 -3.75 9.04 10.23
C SER A 300 -4.13 8.42 8.88
N LYS A 301 -3.35 7.44 8.38
CA LYS A 301 -3.74 6.68 7.18
C LYS A 301 -4.98 5.85 7.46
N THR A 302 -5.00 5.15 8.57
CA THR A 302 -6.14 4.39 9.06
C THR A 302 -7.40 5.25 9.16
N ASP A 303 -7.30 6.44 9.75
CA ASP A 303 -8.41 7.40 9.86
C ASP A 303 -8.93 7.86 8.48
N VAL A 304 -8.06 8.03 7.48
CA VAL A 304 -8.45 8.34 6.10
C VAL A 304 -9.13 7.14 5.42
N GLY A 305 -8.62 5.92 5.61
CA GLY A 305 -9.27 4.70 5.11
C GLY A 305 -10.65 4.47 5.73
N VAL A 306 -10.78 4.72 7.03
CA VAL A 306 -12.06 4.72 7.76
C VAL A 306 -13.01 5.78 7.21
N ALA A 307 -12.52 7.00 6.92
CA ALA A 307 -13.32 8.07 6.33
C ALA A 307 -13.76 7.76 4.88
N HIS A 308 -13.00 6.96 4.11
CA HIS A 308 -13.40 6.51 2.77
C HIS A 308 -14.46 5.40 2.79
N ILE A 309 -14.44 4.53 3.81
CA ILE A 309 -15.44 3.46 3.98
C ILE A 309 -16.77 4.04 4.51
N LEU A 310 -16.73 5.20 5.17
CA LEU A 310 -17.88 5.86 5.78
C LEU A 310 -18.34 7.07 4.96
N ASP A 311 -19.34 6.88 4.12
CA ASP A 311 -20.00 7.96 3.39
C ASP A 311 -20.95 8.75 4.34
N PRO A 312 -20.80 10.07 4.49
CA PRO A 312 -21.67 10.90 5.33
C PRO A 312 -23.16 10.88 4.92
N ASN A 313 -23.49 10.48 3.71
CA ASN A 313 -24.84 10.43 3.15
C ASN A 313 -25.39 8.99 3.06
N THR A 314 -24.53 7.98 2.85
CA THR A 314 -24.96 6.59 2.65
C THR A 314 -24.51 5.60 3.75
N GLY A 315 -23.71 6.05 4.72
CA GLY A 315 -23.17 5.23 5.80
C GLY A 315 -22.09 4.30 5.29
N LEU A 316 -22.13 3.01 5.68
CA LEU A 316 -21.19 2.00 5.18
C LEU A 316 -21.43 1.57 3.70
N GLY A 317 -22.34 2.22 2.97
CA GLY A 317 -22.64 1.86 1.58
C GLY A 317 -23.26 0.45 1.38
N ILE A 318 -23.67 -0.22 2.45
CA ILE A 318 -24.20 -1.59 2.42
C ILE A 318 -25.47 -1.64 1.58
N ASN A 319 -25.59 -2.57 0.63
CA ASN A 319 -26.76 -2.67 -0.22
C ASN A 319 -28.03 -3.04 0.59
N TRP A 320 -29.19 -2.45 0.22
CA TRP A 320 -30.48 -2.81 0.80
C TRP A 320 -30.81 -4.31 0.63
N ALA A 321 -30.27 -4.96 -0.39
CA ALA A 321 -30.34 -6.41 -0.58
C ALA A 321 -29.80 -7.23 0.62
N ILE A 322 -28.70 -6.78 1.23
CA ILE A 322 -28.08 -7.46 2.38
C ILE A 322 -28.93 -7.25 3.63
N MET A 323 -29.46 -6.03 3.80
CA MET A 323 -30.40 -5.73 4.90
C MET A 323 -31.70 -6.52 4.74
N ALA A 324 -32.22 -6.64 3.51
CA ALA A 324 -33.40 -7.43 3.21
C ALA A 324 -33.15 -8.94 3.44
N TRP A 325 -32.00 -9.47 3.04
CA TRP A 325 -31.58 -10.84 3.36
C TRP A 325 -31.59 -11.07 4.87
N HIS A 326 -30.97 -10.14 5.59
CA HIS A 326 -30.84 -10.20 7.04
C HIS A 326 -32.21 -10.23 7.74
N TRP A 327 -33.12 -9.30 7.42
CA TRP A 327 -34.49 -9.30 7.95
C TRP A 327 -35.31 -10.50 7.48
N THR A 328 -35.06 -11.01 6.27
CA THR A 328 -35.73 -12.22 5.78
C THR A 328 -35.34 -13.42 6.64
N MET A 329 -34.09 -13.54 7.08
CA MET A 329 -33.66 -14.63 7.95
C MET A 329 -34.28 -14.57 9.35
N VAL A 330 -34.56 -13.36 9.87
CA VAL A 330 -35.38 -13.19 11.08
C VAL A 330 -36.77 -13.79 10.89
N LEU A 331 -37.42 -13.48 9.76
CA LEU A 331 -38.75 -14.00 9.44
C LEU A 331 -38.73 -15.52 9.21
N VAL A 332 -37.69 -16.05 8.56
CA VAL A 332 -37.50 -17.48 8.36
C VAL A 332 -37.31 -18.19 9.70
N PHE A 333 -36.44 -17.69 10.58
CA PHE A 333 -36.26 -18.22 11.94
C PHE A 333 -37.61 -18.35 12.67
N LEU A 334 -38.39 -17.27 12.67
CA LEU A 334 -39.71 -17.23 13.31
C LEU A 334 -40.69 -18.21 12.66
N MET A 335 -40.74 -18.24 11.34
CA MET A 335 -41.64 -19.12 10.60
C MET A 335 -41.36 -20.59 10.90
N PHE A 336 -40.09 -21.00 10.89
CA PHE A 336 -39.68 -22.36 11.19
C PHE A 336 -39.93 -22.72 12.65
N TYR A 337 -39.58 -21.83 13.59
CA TYR A 337 -39.88 -22.02 15.01
C TYR A 337 -41.38 -22.21 15.24
N PHE A 338 -42.23 -21.30 14.74
CA PHE A 338 -43.67 -21.38 14.93
C PHE A 338 -44.29 -22.58 14.22
N ALA A 339 -43.78 -22.97 13.04
CA ALA A 339 -44.21 -24.19 12.38
C ALA A 339 -43.90 -25.42 13.25
N VAL A 340 -42.66 -25.57 13.70
CA VAL A 340 -42.28 -26.67 14.61
C VAL A 340 -43.14 -26.65 15.86
N ALA A 341 -43.30 -25.49 16.51
CA ALA A 341 -44.10 -25.35 17.72
C ALA A 341 -45.58 -25.72 17.49
N TYR A 342 -46.18 -25.28 16.37
CA TYR A 342 -47.56 -25.57 15.99
C TYR A 342 -47.80 -27.06 15.78
N TRP A 343 -46.92 -27.73 15.03
CA TRP A 343 -47.09 -29.15 14.70
C TRP A 343 -46.79 -30.09 15.87
N THR A 344 -45.93 -29.66 16.79
CA THR A 344 -45.41 -30.54 17.84
C THR A 344 -45.96 -30.23 19.22
N THR A 345 -46.65 -29.10 19.43
CA THR A 345 -47.14 -28.69 20.76
C THR A 345 -48.67 -28.64 20.77
N PRO A 346 -49.34 -29.57 21.49
CA PRO A 346 -50.80 -29.56 21.57
C PRO A 346 -51.33 -28.26 22.18
N MET A 347 -52.17 -27.55 21.44
CA MET A 347 -52.85 -26.34 21.92
C MET A 347 -54.16 -26.74 22.60
N GLY A 348 -54.26 -26.53 23.92
CA GLY A 348 -55.48 -26.74 24.69
C GLY A 348 -56.32 -25.46 24.81
N SER A 349 -57.19 -25.38 25.82
CA SER A 349 -57.95 -24.15 26.15
C SER A 349 -57.04 -22.99 26.59
N ASN A 350 -55.86 -23.30 27.12
CA ASN A 350 -54.81 -22.34 27.47
C ASN A 350 -53.60 -22.57 26.58
N VAL A 351 -52.96 -21.47 26.16
CA VAL A 351 -51.71 -21.51 25.40
C VAL A 351 -50.59 -22.04 26.30
N PRO A 352 -49.83 -23.08 25.90
CA PRO A 352 -48.77 -23.67 26.71
C PRO A 352 -47.48 -22.82 26.65
N TRP A 353 -47.53 -21.58 27.17
CA TRP A 353 -46.46 -20.59 27.07
C TRP A 353 -45.09 -21.09 27.51
N LEU A 354 -45.02 -21.87 28.61
CA LEU A 354 -43.75 -22.42 29.10
C LEU A 354 -43.14 -23.43 28.10
N THR A 355 -43.93 -24.32 27.53
CA THR A 355 -43.44 -25.31 26.56
C THR A 355 -42.98 -24.65 25.27
N LEU A 356 -43.73 -23.64 24.79
CA LEU A 356 -43.31 -22.82 23.65
C LEU A 356 -41.96 -22.15 23.93
N PHE A 357 -41.83 -21.50 25.09
CA PHE A 357 -40.58 -20.88 25.51
C PHE A 357 -39.39 -21.85 25.60
N GLN A 358 -39.58 -23.02 26.22
CA GLN A 358 -38.52 -24.04 26.30
C GLN A 358 -38.08 -24.50 24.90
N LYS A 359 -39.04 -24.72 23.99
CA LYS A 359 -38.74 -25.07 22.60
C LYS A 359 -38.05 -23.93 21.85
N LEU A 360 -38.37 -22.66 22.13
CA LEU A 360 -37.68 -21.52 21.52
C LEU A 360 -36.19 -21.53 21.86
N LEU A 361 -35.83 -21.80 23.12
CA LEU A 361 -34.43 -21.86 23.55
C LEU A 361 -33.68 -23.04 22.92
N VAL A 362 -34.33 -24.21 22.84
CA VAL A 362 -33.76 -25.39 22.17
C VAL A 362 -33.61 -25.14 20.66
N PHE A 363 -34.61 -24.53 20.03
CA PHE A 363 -34.59 -24.18 18.62
C PHE A 363 -33.53 -23.13 18.31
N TRP A 364 -33.35 -22.13 19.18
CA TRP A 364 -32.32 -21.12 19.03
C TRP A 364 -30.93 -21.73 19.09
N ASN A 365 -30.63 -22.56 20.10
CA ASN A 365 -29.36 -23.27 20.17
C ASN A 365 -29.12 -24.14 18.91
N PHE A 366 -30.15 -24.84 18.42
CA PHE A 366 -30.07 -25.61 17.18
C PHE A 366 -29.80 -24.75 15.94
N TRP A 367 -30.47 -23.61 15.83
CA TRP A 367 -30.35 -22.68 14.72
C TRP A 367 -28.94 -22.09 14.64
N GLU A 368 -28.38 -21.71 15.79
CA GLU A 368 -26.97 -21.32 15.89
C GLU A 368 -26.05 -22.51 15.58
N ALA A 369 -26.33 -23.71 16.11
CA ALA A 369 -25.51 -24.89 15.84
C ALA A 369 -25.45 -25.29 14.36
N LEU A 370 -26.44 -24.90 13.55
CA LEU A 370 -26.45 -25.06 12.09
C LEU A 370 -25.73 -23.92 11.35
N GLY A 371 -25.30 -22.87 12.06
CA GLY A 371 -24.71 -21.65 11.50
C GLY A 371 -25.69 -20.79 10.72
N LEU A 372 -26.98 -20.85 11.06
CA LEU A 372 -28.02 -20.01 10.45
C LEU A 372 -28.27 -18.71 11.26
N GLY A 373 -27.65 -18.60 12.43
CA GLY A 373 -27.83 -17.51 13.39
C GLY A 373 -26.98 -16.28 13.11
N VAL A 374 -26.27 -15.76 14.10
CA VAL A 374 -25.60 -14.44 14.04
C VAL A 374 -24.51 -14.30 12.97
N ILE A 375 -23.89 -15.41 12.54
CA ILE A 375 -22.70 -15.38 11.68
C ILE A 375 -22.99 -16.06 10.33
N HIS A 376 -24.18 -15.83 9.75
CA HIS A 376 -24.60 -16.42 8.49
C HIS A 376 -24.46 -15.45 7.30
N GLY A 377 -24.20 -16.01 6.11
CA GLY A 377 -24.36 -15.30 4.84
C GLY A 377 -23.35 -14.17 4.54
N PRO A 378 -23.71 -13.21 3.67
CA PRO A 378 -22.78 -12.24 3.09
C PRO A 378 -22.09 -11.30 4.09
N MET A 379 -22.72 -11.02 5.24
CA MET A 379 -22.16 -10.15 6.29
C MET A 379 -20.98 -10.77 7.04
N GLN A 380 -20.59 -12.00 6.71
CA GLN A 380 -19.46 -12.74 7.30
C GLN A 380 -18.53 -13.34 6.24
N GLY A 381 -18.60 -12.85 5.01
CA GLY A 381 -17.79 -13.37 3.89
C GLY A 381 -18.25 -14.73 3.35
N LYS A 382 -19.36 -15.28 3.85
CA LYS A 382 -19.89 -16.60 3.45
C LYS A 382 -20.88 -16.43 2.30
N VAL A 383 -20.34 -16.21 1.10
CA VAL A 383 -21.13 -15.80 -0.07
C VAL A 383 -21.55 -16.98 -0.95
N ASN A 384 -20.74 -18.05 -1.03
CA ASN A 384 -21.05 -19.17 -1.93
C ASN A 384 -20.46 -20.52 -1.51
N PRO A 385 -21.31 -21.49 -1.11
CA PRO A 385 -22.70 -21.34 -0.65
C PRO A 385 -22.83 -20.57 0.69
N PRO A 386 -23.97 -19.90 0.94
CA PRO A 386 -24.18 -19.08 2.15
C PRO A 386 -24.41 -19.87 3.46
N PHE A 387 -24.45 -21.21 3.42
CA PHE A 387 -24.77 -22.08 4.56
C PHE A 387 -23.76 -23.23 4.71
N GLN A 388 -22.56 -22.94 5.22
CA GLN A 388 -21.45 -23.89 5.25
C GLN A 388 -20.99 -24.30 6.66
N ASP A 389 -21.44 -23.63 7.70
CA ASP A 389 -20.84 -23.76 9.04
C ASP A 389 -21.18 -25.05 9.77
N TRP A 390 -22.37 -25.60 9.55
CA TRP A 390 -22.80 -26.89 10.11
C TRP A 390 -21.82 -28.04 9.82
N TRP A 391 -20.98 -27.93 8.79
CA TRP A 391 -19.94 -28.91 8.48
C TRP A 391 -18.80 -28.97 9.49
N TYR A 392 -18.52 -27.90 10.25
CA TYR A 392 -17.45 -27.93 11.26
C TYR A 392 -17.67 -29.06 12.29
N ARG A 393 -18.91 -29.22 12.76
CA ARG A 393 -19.30 -30.28 13.71
C ARG A 393 -19.08 -31.70 13.16
N PHE A 394 -18.91 -31.84 11.84
CA PHE A 394 -18.65 -33.11 11.15
C PHE A 394 -17.22 -33.26 10.61
N THR A 395 -16.36 -32.26 10.80
CA THR A 395 -15.01 -32.25 10.19
C THR A 395 -13.97 -32.76 11.18
N VAL A 396 -13.49 -33.99 10.98
CA VAL A 396 -12.39 -34.56 11.78
C VAL A 396 -11.07 -33.88 11.38
N GLY A 397 -10.24 -33.56 12.38
CA GLY A 397 -8.90 -33.04 12.17
C GLY A 397 -8.78 -31.53 12.02
N SER A 398 -9.89 -30.78 12.02
CA SER A 398 -9.85 -29.32 12.14
C SER A 398 -9.36 -28.89 13.53
N MET A 399 -8.90 -27.64 13.61
CA MET A 399 -8.54 -27.02 14.88
C MET A 399 -9.81 -26.80 15.73
N LYS A 400 -9.68 -26.89 17.05
CA LYS A 400 -10.72 -26.54 18.03
C LYS A 400 -10.12 -25.80 19.21
N TYR A 401 -10.94 -25.05 19.93
CA TYR A 401 -10.53 -24.37 21.16
C TYR A 401 -11.08 -25.13 22.37
N THR A 402 -10.22 -25.82 23.13
CA THR A 402 -10.63 -26.49 24.37
C THR A 402 -10.81 -25.49 25.51
N ALA A 403 -11.42 -25.94 26.62
CA ALA A 403 -11.59 -25.08 27.78
C ALA A 403 -10.25 -24.48 28.26
N PRO A 404 -10.13 -23.16 28.46
CA PRO A 404 -8.86 -22.50 28.77
C PRO A 404 -8.25 -22.92 30.11
N PHE A 405 -9.06 -23.47 31.01
CA PHE A 405 -8.63 -24.02 32.30
C PHE A 405 -8.18 -25.49 32.23
N MET A 406 -8.19 -26.12 31.04
CA MET A 406 -7.68 -27.47 30.77
C MET A 406 -6.70 -27.49 29.60
N PRO A 407 -5.49 -26.91 29.74
CA PRO A 407 -4.57 -26.70 28.63
C PRO A 407 -3.91 -27.98 28.08
N CYS A 408 -4.07 -29.12 28.76
CA CYS A 408 -3.47 -30.40 28.35
C CYS A 408 -4.31 -31.20 27.35
N LEU A 409 -5.50 -30.71 26.99
CA LEU A 409 -6.39 -31.36 26.03
C LEU A 409 -5.98 -31.05 24.59
N SER A 410 -6.25 -31.98 23.68
CA SER A 410 -5.92 -31.80 22.26
C SER A 410 -6.79 -30.72 21.62
N MET A 411 -6.16 -29.76 20.94
CA MET A 411 -6.80 -28.70 20.14
C MET A 411 -7.16 -29.17 18.72
N LYS A 412 -7.21 -30.48 18.47
CA LYS A 412 -7.61 -31.08 17.19
C LYS A 412 -8.88 -31.89 17.35
N ARG A 413 -9.86 -31.68 16.46
CA ARG A 413 -11.12 -32.45 16.47
C ARG A 413 -10.88 -33.92 16.15
N ASN A 414 -11.49 -34.80 16.93
CA ASN A 414 -11.46 -36.25 16.77
C ASN A 414 -12.86 -36.81 16.46
N CYS A 415 -12.97 -38.13 16.28
CA CYS A 415 -14.25 -38.77 15.96
C CYS A 415 -15.28 -38.70 17.10
N LEU A 416 -14.85 -38.63 18.36
CA LEU A 416 -15.75 -38.47 19.50
C LEU A 416 -16.41 -37.09 19.50
N ASP A 417 -15.63 -36.04 19.15
CA ASP A 417 -16.17 -34.68 19.00
C ASP A 417 -17.26 -34.65 17.92
N VAL A 418 -17.06 -35.33 16.80
CA VAL A 418 -18.08 -35.43 15.72
C VAL A 418 -19.32 -36.21 16.17
N LEU A 419 -19.13 -37.28 16.93
CA LEU A 419 -20.24 -38.07 17.47
C LEU A 419 -21.08 -37.26 18.46
N VAL A 420 -20.45 -36.58 19.42
CA VAL A 420 -21.13 -35.85 20.50
C VAL A 420 -21.70 -34.52 19.98
N ASP A 421 -20.84 -33.66 19.43
CA ASP A 421 -21.23 -32.30 19.03
C ASP A 421 -22.02 -32.29 17.71
N GLY A 422 -21.83 -33.28 16.84
CA GLY A 422 -22.57 -33.41 15.59
C GLY A 422 -23.82 -34.27 15.77
N PHE A 423 -23.64 -35.59 15.71
CA PHE A 423 -24.77 -36.52 15.58
C PHE A 423 -25.68 -36.57 16.82
N LEU A 424 -25.12 -36.75 18.02
CA LEU A 424 -25.90 -36.89 19.25
C LEU A 424 -26.61 -35.59 19.61
N MET A 425 -25.90 -34.46 19.60
CA MET A 425 -26.49 -33.14 19.87
C MET A 425 -27.71 -32.86 18.98
N TYR A 426 -27.59 -33.08 17.66
CA TYR A 426 -28.69 -32.84 16.72
C TYR A 426 -29.84 -33.84 16.90
N ALA A 427 -29.56 -35.13 17.08
CA ALA A 427 -30.61 -36.13 17.29
C ALA A 427 -31.40 -35.85 18.58
N LEU A 428 -30.73 -35.50 19.66
CA LEU A 428 -31.35 -35.15 20.94
C LEU A 428 -32.15 -33.86 20.84
N THR A 429 -31.61 -32.84 20.16
CA THR A 429 -32.31 -31.57 19.94
C THR A 429 -33.59 -31.76 19.14
N ILE A 430 -33.54 -32.50 18.02
CA ILE A 430 -34.72 -32.83 17.22
C ILE A 430 -35.73 -33.60 18.07
N ARG A 431 -35.29 -34.57 18.89
CA ARG A 431 -36.16 -35.32 19.80
C ARG A 431 -36.89 -34.40 20.78
N VAL A 432 -36.20 -33.40 21.36
CA VAL A 432 -36.82 -32.42 22.27
C VAL A 432 -37.83 -31.55 21.52
N LEU A 433 -37.50 -31.07 20.33
CA LEU A 433 -38.39 -30.22 19.52
C LEU A 433 -39.66 -30.96 19.06
N LEU A 434 -39.55 -32.24 18.72
CA LEU A 434 -40.69 -33.09 18.32
C LEU A 434 -41.58 -33.52 19.48
N ALA A 435 -41.09 -33.47 20.73
CA ALA A 435 -41.87 -33.90 21.88
C ALA A 435 -43.06 -32.96 22.18
N PRO A 436 -44.23 -33.46 22.61
CA PRO A 436 -45.40 -32.63 22.93
C PRO A 436 -45.18 -31.67 24.10
N LYS A 437 -44.29 -32.04 25.02
CA LYS A 437 -43.85 -31.24 26.18
C LYS A 437 -42.35 -31.43 26.36
N VAL A 438 -41.67 -30.38 26.82
CA VAL A 438 -40.26 -30.47 27.24
C VAL A 438 -40.23 -30.93 28.69
N THR A 439 -39.61 -32.07 28.95
CA THR A 439 -39.49 -32.66 30.30
C THR A 439 -38.01 -32.76 30.73
N PRO A 440 -37.73 -32.82 32.04
CA PRO A 440 -36.38 -33.01 32.56
C PRO A 440 -35.60 -34.15 31.90
N GLU A 441 -36.24 -35.31 31.68
CA GLU A 441 -35.62 -36.51 31.14
C GLU A 441 -35.18 -36.34 29.68
N LEU A 442 -35.88 -35.47 28.93
CA LEU A 442 -35.50 -35.12 27.56
C LEU A 442 -34.29 -34.17 27.53
N MET A 443 -34.15 -33.33 28.54
CA MET A 443 -33.09 -32.32 28.61
C MET A 443 -31.77 -32.87 29.15
N GLN A 444 -31.79 -33.84 30.06
CA GLN A 444 -30.58 -34.38 30.69
C GLN A 444 -29.50 -34.87 29.69
N PRO A 445 -29.82 -35.67 28.65
CA PRO A 445 -28.82 -36.09 27.66
C PRO A 445 -28.29 -34.92 26.82
N LEU A 446 -29.15 -33.93 26.53
CA LEU A 446 -28.76 -32.74 25.77
C LEU A 446 -27.79 -31.87 26.58
N VAL A 447 -28.05 -31.68 27.88
CA VAL A 447 -27.15 -30.99 28.81
C VAL A 447 -25.81 -31.72 28.94
N ALA A 448 -25.80 -33.05 28.95
CA ALA A 448 -24.55 -33.82 28.97
C ALA A 448 -23.68 -33.53 27.71
N CYS A 449 -24.30 -33.41 26.53
CA CYS A 449 -23.60 -33.00 25.31
C CYS A 449 -23.07 -31.57 25.40
N LEU A 450 -23.85 -30.64 25.97
CA LEU A 450 -23.39 -29.25 26.17
C LEU A 450 -22.24 -29.12 27.17
N ILE A 451 -22.21 -29.97 28.21
CA ILE A 451 -21.08 -30.04 29.14
C ILE A 451 -19.85 -30.59 28.42
N TYR A 452 -20.01 -31.62 27.58
CA TYR A 452 -18.90 -32.09 26.74
C TYR A 452 -18.37 -30.96 25.85
N GLU A 453 -19.26 -30.28 25.13
CA GLU A 453 -18.93 -29.13 24.26
C GLU A 453 -18.20 -28.04 25.06
N PHE A 454 -18.68 -27.66 26.25
CA PHE A 454 -18.05 -26.67 27.13
C PHE A 454 -16.59 -27.00 27.50
N LEU A 455 -16.28 -28.27 27.74
CA LEU A 455 -14.97 -28.73 28.19
C LEU A 455 -14.01 -29.00 27.03
N PHE A 456 -14.51 -29.64 25.96
CA PHE A 456 -13.68 -30.21 24.89
C PHE A 456 -13.73 -29.42 23.57
N ASP A 457 -14.73 -28.57 23.35
CA ASP A 457 -14.86 -27.68 22.19
C ASP A 457 -15.51 -26.35 22.62
N HIS A 458 -14.79 -25.64 23.49
CA HIS A 458 -15.22 -24.37 24.06
C HIS A 458 -15.48 -23.30 22.98
N GLY A 459 -14.81 -23.39 21.82
CA GLY A 459 -15.13 -22.57 20.65
C GLY A 459 -16.58 -22.76 20.20
N GLN A 460 -16.99 -24.02 19.99
CA GLN A 460 -18.36 -24.36 19.64
C GLN A 460 -19.37 -23.96 20.74
N HIS A 461 -19.01 -24.15 22.00
CA HIS A 461 -19.83 -23.72 23.15
C HIS A 461 -20.11 -22.21 23.11
N MET A 462 -19.09 -21.40 22.77
CA MET A 462 -19.26 -19.95 22.61
C MET A 462 -20.10 -19.61 21.38
N HIS A 463 -19.98 -20.38 20.29
CA HIS A 463 -20.78 -20.21 19.07
C HIS A 463 -22.28 -20.38 19.34
N THR A 464 -22.72 -21.42 20.05
CA THR A 464 -24.17 -21.66 20.26
C THR A 464 -24.74 -20.95 21.50
N TYR A 465 -24.09 -19.87 21.95
CA TYR A 465 -24.45 -19.18 23.20
C TYR A 465 -24.55 -20.13 24.39
N GLY A 466 -23.66 -21.12 24.46
CA GLY A 466 -23.60 -22.09 25.55
C GLY A 466 -23.52 -21.42 26.92
N THR A 467 -22.89 -20.25 27.01
CA THR A 467 -22.80 -19.43 28.23
C THR A 467 -24.15 -18.92 28.75
N GLN A 468 -25.23 -19.06 27.98
CA GLN A 468 -26.60 -18.72 28.37
C GLN A 468 -27.52 -19.93 28.26
N THR A 469 -27.48 -20.60 27.11
CA THR A 469 -28.34 -21.73 26.78
C THR A 469 -28.05 -22.93 27.67
N MET A 470 -26.79 -23.17 28.06
CA MET A 470 -26.43 -24.26 28.98
C MET A 470 -27.10 -24.08 30.35
N TYR A 471 -27.04 -22.87 30.95
CA TYR A 471 -27.70 -22.61 32.22
C TYR A 471 -29.21 -22.78 32.12
N CYS A 472 -29.81 -22.23 31.05
CA CYS A 472 -31.23 -22.41 30.80
C CYS A 472 -31.60 -23.89 30.70
N PHE A 473 -30.81 -24.71 30.01
CA PHE A 473 -31.07 -26.13 29.84
C PHE A 473 -30.83 -26.92 31.13
N ILE A 474 -29.82 -26.55 31.92
CA ILE A 474 -29.60 -27.10 33.26
C ILE A 474 -30.84 -26.87 34.13
N PHE A 475 -31.44 -25.68 34.09
CA PHE A 475 -32.67 -25.42 34.86
C PHE A 475 -33.84 -26.25 34.35
N MET A 476 -33.94 -26.49 33.03
CA MET A 476 -34.97 -27.36 32.45
C MET A 476 -34.79 -28.85 32.77
N CYS A 477 -33.65 -29.27 33.31
CA CYS A 477 -33.47 -30.60 33.90
C CYS A 477 -34.16 -30.76 35.27
N PHE A 478 -34.83 -29.72 35.76
CA PHE A 478 -35.61 -29.76 36.98
C PHE A 478 -37.08 -29.45 36.69
N PRO A 479 -38.02 -30.08 37.40
CA PRO A 479 -39.43 -29.72 37.35
C PRO A 479 -39.72 -28.25 37.74
N VAL A 480 -40.87 -27.73 37.30
CA VAL A 480 -41.32 -26.35 37.60
C VAL A 480 -41.48 -26.10 39.11
N ASP A 481 -41.97 -27.09 39.84
CA ASP A 481 -42.13 -27.10 41.30
C ASP A 481 -40.80 -27.22 42.05
N GLN A 482 -39.69 -27.47 41.34
CA GLN A 482 -38.33 -27.41 41.88
C GLN A 482 -37.59 -26.11 41.51
N GLY A 483 -38.35 -25.08 41.10
CA GLY A 483 -37.84 -23.73 40.88
C GLY A 483 -37.24 -23.46 39.50
N GLN A 484 -37.51 -24.29 38.49
CA GLN A 484 -37.04 -24.06 37.11
C GLN A 484 -37.30 -22.63 36.61
N VAL A 485 -38.55 -22.14 36.72
CA VAL A 485 -38.94 -20.86 36.13
C VAL A 485 -38.36 -19.68 36.90
N VAL A 486 -38.39 -19.71 38.23
CA VAL A 486 -37.79 -18.64 39.05
C VAL A 486 -36.27 -18.58 38.85
N ALA A 487 -35.60 -19.71 38.61
CA ALA A 487 -34.18 -19.74 38.26
C ALA A 487 -33.88 -19.07 36.92
N LEU A 488 -34.70 -19.35 35.89
CA LEU A 488 -34.61 -18.67 34.59
C LEU A 488 -34.81 -17.15 34.74
N GLN A 489 -35.79 -16.72 35.53
CA GLN A 489 -36.04 -15.30 35.81
C GLN A 489 -34.83 -14.63 36.48
N LEU A 490 -34.28 -15.23 37.54
CA LEU A 490 -33.10 -14.68 38.23
C LEU A 490 -31.86 -14.63 37.34
N PHE A 491 -31.62 -15.70 36.56
CA PHE A 491 -30.51 -15.75 35.62
C PHE A 491 -30.61 -14.63 34.58
N MET A 492 -31.79 -14.44 33.97
CA MET A 492 -32.00 -13.39 32.97
C MET A 492 -31.86 -11.99 33.56
N THR A 493 -32.39 -11.75 34.77
CA THR A 493 -32.21 -10.45 35.43
C THR A 493 -30.73 -10.18 35.72
N TRP A 494 -29.99 -11.16 36.25
CA TRP A 494 -28.55 -11.01 36.52
C TRP A 494 -27.74 -10.76 35.25
N PHE A 495 -28.04 -11.51 34.19
CA PHE A 495 -27.45 -11.37 32.86
C PHE A 495 -27.50 -9.93 32.36
N TYR A 496 -28.68 -9.28 32.38
CA TYR A 496 -28.81 -7.91 31.90
C TYR A 496 -28.23 -6.88 32.86
N ILE A 497 -28.27 -7.12 34.17
CA ILE A 497 -27.57 -6.26 35.13
C ILE A 497 -26.07 -6.23 34.79
N CYS A 498 -25.43 -7.38 34.59
CA CYS A 498 -24.03 -7.45 34.16
C CYS A 498 -23.80 -6.72 32.82
N SER A 499 -24.69 -6.95 31.84
CA SER A 499 -24.56 -6.38 30.50
C SER A 499 -24.74 -4.86 30.45
N GLY A 500 -25.68 -4.32 31.24
CA GLY A 500 -25.83 -2.88 31.40
C GLY A 500 -24.67 -2.29 32.20
N TRP A 501 -24.25 -2.94 33.29
CA TRP A 501 -23.23 -2.41 34.19
C TRP A 501 -21.87 -2.25 33.52
N CYS A 502 -21.45 -3.22 32.70
CA CYS A 502 -20.19 -3.10 31.95
C CYS A 502 -20.19 -1.93 30.95
N LYS A 503 -21.36 -1.37 30.60
CA LYS A 503 -21.49 -0.21 29.71
C LYS A 503 -21.41 1.13 30.44
N ILE A 504 -21.50 1.14 31.78
CA ILE A 504 -21.40 2.36 32.62
C ILE A 504 -19.93 2.80 32.74
N GLY A 505 -19.19 2.86 31.64
CA GLY A 505 -17.76 3.15 31.62
C GLY A 505 -17.38 4.13 30.50
N PRO A 506 -16.12 4.61 30.48
CA PRO A 506 -15.66 5.58 29.49
C PRO A 506 -15.65 5.05 28.05
N TRP A 507 -15.80 3.74 27.84
CA TRP A 507 -15.70 3.07 26.55
C TRP A 507 -17.01 2.99 25.75
N PHE A 508 -18.18 2.87 26.41
CA PHE A 508 -19.44 2.55 25.71
C PHE A 508 -19.88 3.64 24.75
N LYS A 509 -19.49 4.89 25.03
CA LYS A 509 -19.70 6.03 24.13
C LYS A 509 -19.09 5.83 22.74
N TYR A 510 -17.99 5.09 22.63
CA TYR A 510 -17.36 4.80 21.33
C TYR A 510 -18.17 3.76 20.58
N LEU A 511 -18.55 2.65 21.23
CA LEU A 511 -19.36 1.63 20.58
C LEU A 511 -20.75 2.14 20.18
N ASN A 512 -21.48 2.75 21.12
CA ASN A 512 -22.87 3.17 20.91
C ASN A 512 -23.00 4.20 19.77
N VAL A 513 -22.12 5.20 19.76
CA VAL A 513 -22.20 6.29 18.79
C VAL A 513 -21.69 5.86 17.41
N SER A 514 -20.63 5.04 17.37
CA SER A 514 -20.14 4.42 16.12
C SER A 514 -21.19 3.52 15.46
N ASN A 515 -21.91 2.70 16.25
CA ASN A 515 -23.02 1.89 15.74
C ASN A 515 -24.07 2.76 15.05
N LEU A 516 -24.51 3.81 15.74
CA LEU A 516 -25.56 4.69 15.25
C LEU A 516 -25.21 5.43 13.96
N TRP A 517 -23.95 5.78 13.76
CA TRP A 517 -23.54 6.49 12.55
C TRP A 517 -23.37 5.54 11.35
N SER A 518 -22.97 4.29 11.59
CA SER A 518 -22.82 3.29 10.53
C SER A 518 -24.12 2.64 10.05
N ALA A 519 -25.17 2.68 10.88
CA ALA A 519 -26.44 2.05 10.58
C ALA A 519 -27.11 2.71 9.39
N LYS A 520 -27.38 1.93 8.33
CA LYS A 520 -27.99 2.44 7.09
C LYS A 520 -29.29 3.23 7.34
N TYR A 521 -30.14 2.74 8.24
CA TYR A 521 -31.37 3.44 8.64
C TYR A 521 -31.12 4.78 9.33
N MET A 522 -30.03 4.92 10.07
CA MET A 522 -29.67 6.12 10.83
C MET A 522 -28.92 7.18 10.00
N VAL A 523 -28.74 6.93 8.70
CA VAL A 523 -28.12 7.89 7.77
C VAL A 523 -29.03 8.24 6.60
N SER A 524 -29.91 7.32 6.19
CA SER A 524 -30.73 7.47 4.97
C SER A 524 -32.14 8.05 5.19
N VAL A 525 -32.51 8.45 6.42
CA VAL A 525 -33.85 8.96 6.76
C VAL A 525 -33.83 10.46 7.10
N PRO A 526 -34.87 11.25 6.80
CA PRO A 526 -34.82 12.72 6.95
C PRO A 526 -34.44 13.25 8.35
N TRP A 527 -34.74 12.51 9.42
CA TRP A 527 -34.42 12.90 10.79
C TRP A 527 -32.98 12.57 11.21
N SER A 528 -32.24 11.75 10.44
CA SER A 528 -30.87 11.33 10.74
C SER A 528 -29.89 12.50 10.87
N ASP A 529 -30.05 13.52 10.03
CA ASP A 529 -29.16 14.68 9.99
C ASP A 529 -29.25 15.50 11.28
N CYS A 530 -30.43 15.59 11.88
CA CYS A 530 -30.63 16.24 13.18
C CYS A 530 -29.93 15.44 14.30
N PHE A 531 -30.11 14.12 14.29
CA PHE A 531 -29.50 13.22 15.26
C PHE A 531 -27.96 13.27 15.20
N ARG A 532 -27.37 13.17 14.00
CA ARG A 532 -25.91 13.19 13.82
C ARG A 532 -25.26 14.52 14.20
N ARG A 533 -25.91 15.66 13.91
CA ARG A 533 -25.49 16.98 14.40
C ARG A 533 -25.48 17.08 15.92
N THR A 534 -26.35 16.31 16.58
CA THR A 534 -26.39 16.26 18.05
C THR A 534 -25.28 15.37 18.61
N MET A 535 -24.89 14.31 17.90
CA MET A 535 -23.90 13.33 18.40
C MET A 535 -22.43 13.66 18.08
N TYR A 536 -22.16 14.35 16.96
CA TYR A 536 -20.80 14.66 16.49
C TYR A 536 -20.54 16.16 16.34
N LYS A 537 -19.28 16.58 16.52
CA LYS A 537 -18.90 18.00 16.41
C LYS A 537 -18.95 18.55 14.98
N GLY A 538 -18.60 17.76 13.97
CA GLY A 538 -18.54 18.20 12.57
C GLY A 538 -18.55 17.05 11.57
N TYR A 539 -19.57 16.19 11.62
CA TYR A 539 -19.59 14.94 10.84
C TYR A 539 -19.55 15.14 9.31
N LYS A 540 -20.00 16.28 8.79
CA LYS A 540 -19.93 16.61 7.35
C LYS A 540 -18.51 16.91 6.88
N ASP A 541 -17.66 17.34 7.80
CA ASP A 541 -16.25 17.65 7.58
C ASP A 541 -15.35 16.51 8.09
N ALA A 542 -15.92 15.32 8.29
CA ALA A 542 -15.28 14.16 8.90
C ALA A 542 -14.73 14.36 10.33
N ASP A 543 -15.23 15.35 11.09
CA ASP A 543 -14.93 15.50 12.53
C ASP A 543 -15.91 14.68 13.37
N TYR A 544 -15.51 13.43 13.64
CA TYR A 544 -16.28 12.45 14.41
C TYR A 544 -16.02 12.48 15.92
N ARG A 545 -15.44 13.57 16.44
CA ARG A 545 -15.31 13.74 17.89
C ARG A 545 -16.70 13.87 18.53
N LEU A 546 -16.91 13.11 19.60
CA LEU A 546 -18.18 13.03 20.32
C LEU A 546 -18.54 14.35 21.00
N THR A 547 -19.80 14.78 20.87
CA THR A 547 -20.36 15.91 21.63
C THR A 547 -20.62 15.55 23.09
N ARG A 548 -20.95 16.54 23.92
CA ARG A 548 -21.44 16.28 25.28
C ARG A 548 -22.76 15.50 25.28
N ALA A 549 -23.64 15.77 24.32
CA ALA A 549 -24.92 15.07 24.20
C ALA A 549 -24.73 13.58 23.90
N ALA A 550 -23.79 13.21 23.02
CA ALA A 550 -23.45 11.81 22.74
C ALA A 550 -22.96 11.04 23.98
N LYS A 551 -22.16 11.70 24.82
CA LYS A 551 -21.67 11.13 26.09
C LYS A 551 -22.83 10.88 27.05
N VAL A 552 -23.70 11.87 27.24
CA VAL A 552 -24.88 11.75 28.12
C VAL A 552 -25.84 10.69 27.60
N PHE A 553 -26.13 10.68 26.29
CA PHE A 553 -27.00 9.71 25.65
C PHE A 553 -26.53 8.27 25.90
N SER A 554 -25.23 8.00 25.73
CA SER A 554 -24.66 6.66 25.96
C SER A 554 -24.77 6.20 27.41
N VAL A 555 -24.60 7.12 28.37
CA VAL A 555 -24.82 6.83 29.80
C VAL A 555 -26.29 6.50 30.08
N VAL A 556 -27.23 7.27 29.50
CA VAL A 556 -28.66 6.99 29.64
C VAL A 556 -29.02 5.61 29.08
N CYS A 557 -28.52 5.25 27.90
CA CYS A 557 -28.71 3.91 27.33
C CYS A 557 -28.18 2.80 28.26
N ALA A 558 -26.96 2.94 28.78
CA ALA A 558 -26.39 1.97 29.72
C ALA A 558 -27.21 1.86 31.02
N LEU A 559 -27.72 2.98 31.54
CA LEU A 559 -28.59 2.99 32.71
C LEU A 559 -29.95 2.32 32.44
N CYS A 560 -30.55 2.55 31.27
CA CYS A 560 -31.80 1.89 30.87
C CYS A 560 -31.63 0.36 30.83
N GLU A 561 -30.51 -0.13 30.28
CA GLU A 561 -30.20 -1.56 30.23
C GLU A 561 -29.94 -2.16 31.61
N THR A 562 -29.37 -1.38 32.53
CA THR A 562 -29.09 -1.83 33.90
C THR A 562 -30.36 -1.81 34.78
N LEU A 563 -31.18 -0.76 34.66
CA LEU A 563 -32.32 -0.51 35.55
C LEU A 563 -33.62 -1.14 35.05
N GLY A 564 -33.81 -1.27 33.73
CA GLY A 564 -34.99 -1.93 33.13
C GLY A 564 -35.27 -3.33 33.69
N PRO A 565 -34.25 -4.22 33.81
CA PRO A 565 -34.38 -5.54 34.44
C PRO A 565 -34.81 -5.52 35.91
N LEU A 566 -34.58 -4.44 36.65
CA LEU A 566 -35.00 -4.34 38.05
C LEU A 566 -36.52 -4.13 38.17
N LEU A 567 -37.16 -3.55 37.16
CA LEU A 567 -38.60 -3.32 37.16
C LEU A 567 -39.41 -4.63 37.12
N VAL A 568 -38.87 -5.67 36.46
CA VAL A 568 -39.52 -6.98 36.38
C VAL A 568 -39.37 -7.83 37.66
N LEU A 569 -38.61 -7.34 38.64
CA LEU A 569 -38.56 -7.91 39.99
C LEU A 569 -39.79 -7.50 40.83
N SER A 570 -40.59 -6.55 40.38
CA SER A 570 -41.85 -6.17 41.03
C SER A 570 -42.96 -7.20 40.73
N ASN A 571 -43.99 -7.22 41.58
CA ASN A 571 -45.27 -7.88 41.28
C ASN A 571 -46.34 -6.89 40.81
N ASP A 572 -46.01 -5.60 40.71
CA ASP A 572 -46.89 -4.57 40.15
C ASP A 572 -46.94 -4.73 38.61
N PRO A 573 -48.11 -5.05 38.02
CA PRO A 573 -48.24 -5.26 36.58
C PRO A 573 -47.77 -4.07 35.75
N ILE A 574 -47.94 -2.83 36.22
CA ILE A 574 -47.53 -1.62 35.50
C ILE A 574 -46.00 -1.54 35.46
N LEU A 575 -45.33 -1.75 36.60
CA LEU A 575 -43.87 -1.71 36.66
C LEU A 575 -43.25 -2.84 35.82
N VAL A 576 -43.81 -4.04 35.89
CA VAL A 576 -43.35 -5.18 35.08
C VAL A 576 -43.54 -4.90 33.58
N GLN A 577 -44.70 -4.37 33.18
CA GLN A 577 -44.96 -3.98 31.79
C GLN A 577 -43.99 -2.88 31.33
N CYS A 578 -43.71 -1.86 32.15
CA CYS A 578 -42.70 -0.86 31.86
C CYS A 578 -41.32 -1.48 31.64
N GLY A 579 -40.91 -2.42 32.50
CA GLY A 579 -39.66 -3.17 32.34
C GLY A 579 -39.58 -3.95 31.02
N ILE A 580 -40.65 -4.68 30.70
CA ILE A 580 -40.75 -5.42 29.43
C ILE A 580 -40.69 -4.48 28.22
N VAL A 581 -41.40 -3.35 28.27
CA VAL A 581 -41.39 -2.33 27.21
C VAL A 581 -39.99 -1.74 27.04
N VAL A 582 -39.30 -1.40 28.13
CA VAL A 582 -37.92 -0.89 28.07
C VAL A 582 -37.00 -1.91 27.40
N ILE A 583 -37.06 -3.18 27.80
CA ILE A 583 -36.26 -4.26 27.21
C ILE A 583 -36.61 -4.44 25.73
N CYS A 584 -37.89 -4.50 25.35
CA CYS A 584 -38.31 -4.67 23.96
C CYS A 584 -37.87 -3.49 23.08
N CYS A 585 -38.05 -2.25 23.55
CA CYS A 585 -37.61 -1.05 22.84
C CYS A 585 -36.10 -1.02 22.66
N MET A 586 -35.33 -1.43 23.69
CA MET A 586 -33.88 -1.53 23.61
C MET A 586 -33.45 -2.56 22.55
N HIS A 587 -34.02 -3.76 22.54
CA HIS A 587 -33.66 -4.78 21.55
C HIS A 587 -34.10 -4.40 20.14
N LEU A 588 -35.27 -3.79 19.98
CA LEU A 588 -35.70 -3.25 18.69
C LEU A 588 -34.72 -2.19 18.19
N TYR A 589 -34.26 -1.31 19.08
CA TYR A 589 -33.23 -0.32 18.77
C TYR A 589 -31.93 -0.99 18.33
N ILE A 590 -31.42 -1.98 19.07
CA ILE A 590 -30.19 -2.73 18.75
C ILE A 590 -30.30 -3.38 17.37
N ILE A 591 -31.37 -4.16 17.12
CA ILE A 591 -31.60 -4.86 15.85
C ILE A 591 -31.73 -3.86 14.68
N SER A 592 -32.31 -2.68 14.91
CA SER A 592 -32.42 -1.64 13.88
C SER A 592 -31.12 -0.90 13.56
N THR A 593 -30.09 -1.01 14.40
CA THR A 593 -28.88 -0.17 14.34
C THR A 593 -27.55 -0.92 14.22
N LEU A 594 -27.51 -2.25 14.40
CA LEU A 594 -26.28 -3.03 14.26
C LEU A 594 -26.13 -3.65 12.87
N VAL A 595 -24.93 -3.51 12.31
CA VAL A 595 -24.57 -3.95 10.95
C VAL A 595 -23.99 -5.38 10.95
N VAL A 596 -23.35 -5.79 12.05
CA VAL A 596 -22.80 -7.15 12.24
C VAL A 596 -23.75 -7.86 13.19
N ASP A 597 -24.81 -8.39 12.60
CA ASP A 597 -26.02 -8.56 13.36
C ASP A 597 -26.02 -9.78 14.30
N VAL A 598 -26.55 -9.55 15.50
CA VAL A 598 -26.79 -10.51 16.60
C VAL A 598 -28.29 -10.75 16.80
N PHE A 599 -29.09 -10.82 15.72
CA PHE A 599 -30.55 -10.73 15.79
C PHE A 599 -31.18 -11.84 16.59
N THR A 600 -30.78 -13.09 16.36
CA THR A 600 -31.39 -14.27 17.01
C THR A 600 -31.26 -14.14 18.51
N TRP A 601 -30.09 -13.71 18.98
CA TRP A 601 -29.84 -13.40 20.38
C TRP A 601 -30.75 -12.29 20.90
N ASN A 602 -30.66 -11.10 20.31
CA ASN A 602 -31.41 -9.94 20.80
C ASN A 602 -32.93 -10.14 20.74
N PHE A 603 -33.37 -10.86 19.72
CA PHE A 603 -34.77 -11.19 19.53
C PHE A 603 -35.25 -12.23 20.54
N VAL A 604 -34.52 -13.34 20.70
CA VAL A 604 -34.87 -14.39 21.65
C VAL A 604 -34.90 -13.81 23.05
N ASP A 605 -33.88 -13.06 23.47
CA ASP A 605 -33.84 -12.50 24.83
C ASP A 605 -35.00 -11.54 25.13
N ALA A 606 -35.38 -10.68 24.17
CA ALA A 606 -36.55 -9.82 24.31
C ALA A 606 -37.84 -10.65 24.47
N LEU A 607 -37.98 -11.72 23.68
CA LEU A 607 -39.09 -12.67 23.86
C LEU A 607 -39.00 -13.39 25.21
N MET A 608 -37.81 -13.72 25.72
CA MET A 608 -37.70 -14.34 27.04
C MET A 608 -38.40 -13.46 28.08
N TYR A 609 -38.14 -12.15 28.09
CA TYR A 609 -38.81 -11.23 29.02
C TYR A 609 -40.34 -11.25 28.91
N CYS A 610 -40.87 -11.23 27.69
CA CYS A 610 -42.31 -11.34 27.44
C CYS A 610 -42.89 -12.66 27.96
N PHE A 611 -42.23 -13.79 27.69
CA PHE A 611 -42.73 -15.12 28.04
C PHE A 611 -42.64 -15.39 29.54
N ILE A 612 -41.45 -15.25 30.15
CA ILE A 612 -41.22 -15.70 31.53
C ILE A 612 -41.63 -14.67 32.60
N PHE A 613 -41.61 -13.38 32.30
CA PHE A 613 -42.08 -12.35 33.26
C PHE A 613 -43.49 -11.85 32.93
N GLY A 614 -43.88 -11.83 31.65
CA GLY A 614 -45.18 -11.29 31.22
C GLY A 614 -46.30 -12.31 31.18
N LEU A 615 -46.12 -13.40 30.43
CA LEU A 615 -47.20 -14.32 30.04
C LEU A 615 -47.32 -15.55 30.95
N TYR A 616 -46.20 -16.07 31.45
CA TYR A 616 -46.19 -17.31 32.22
C TYR A 616 -46.99 -17.20 33.53
N GLY A 617 -46.68 -16.22 34.37
CA GLY A 617 -47.36 -16.04 35.67
C GLY A 617 -48.89 -16.03 35.52
N PRO A 618 -49.46 -15.10 34.73
CA PRO A 618 -50.90 -15.05 34.48
C PRO A 618 -51.49 -16.35 33.94
N SER A 619 -50.75 -17.10 33.10
CA SER A 619 -51.21 -18.37 32.53
C SER A 619 -51.35 -19.50 33.54
N VAL A 620 -50.69 -19.39 34.70
CA VAL A 620 -50.77 -20.36 35.80
C VAL A 620 -51.44 -19.77 37.05
N GLY A 621 -52.09 -18.61 36.93
CA GLY A 621 -52.81 -17.96 38.03
C GLY A 621 -51.94 -17.18 39.02
N GLU A 622 -50.72 -16.82 38.63
CA GLU A 622 -49.75 -16.07 39.45
C GLU A 622 -49.58 -14.63 38.92
N PRO A 623 -49.05 -13.69 39.72
CA PRO A 623 -48.75 -12.33 39.26
C PRO A 623 -47.71 -12.29 38.12
N MET A 624 -47.73 -11.20 37.33
CA MET A 624 -46.64 -10.84 36.42
C MET A 624 -45.36 -10.53 37.22
N GLY A 625 -44.19 -10.77 36.61
CA GLY A 625 -42.89 -10.51 37.22
C GLY A 625 -42.23 -11.73 37.86
N LEU A 626 -41.23 -11.48 38.70
CA LEU A 626 -40.46 -12.51 39.40
C LEU A 626 -41.37 -13.31 40.36
N GLN A 627 -41.29 -14.64 40.28
CA GLN A 627 -42.09 -15.55 41.10
C GLN A 627 -41.51 -15.71 42.52
N TRP A 628 -41.55 -14.63 43.31
CA TRP A 628 -41.00 -14.59 44.69
C TRP A 628 -41.53 -15.71 45.58
N SER A 629 -42.81 -16.05 45.45
CA SER A 629 -43.46 -17.13 46.18
C SER A 629 -42.79 -18.49 45.95
N ARG A 630 -42.12 -18.70 44.82
CA ARG A 630 -41.50 -19.99 44.44
C ARG A 630 -40.00 -20.05 44.71
N LEU A 631 -39.40 -18.98 45.23
CA LEU A 631 -37.96 -18.93 45.50
C LEU A 631 -37.50 -20.02 46.48
N HIS A 632 -38.31 -20.30 47.51
CA HIS A 632 -38.03 -21.32 48.53
C HIS A 632 -38.11 -22.77 48.00
N GLN A 633 -38.67 -22.97 46.81
CA GLN A 633 -38.86 -24.29 46.17
C GLN A 633 -37.68 -24.66 45.27
N MET A 634 -36.71 -23.76 45.11
CA MET A 634 -35.59 -23.96 44.20
C MET A 634 -34.65 -25.07 44.69
N HIS A 635 -34.35 -26.02 43.80
CA HIS A 635 -33.47 -27.13 44.13
C HIS A 635 -32.05 -26.64 44.52
N PRO A 636 -31.38 -27.24 45.52
CA PRO A 636 -30.05 -26.80 45.96
C PRO A 636 -28.98 -26.76 44.86
N VAL A 637 -29.06 -27.67 43.88
CA VAL A 637 -28.15 -27.68 42.71
C VAL A 637 -28.36 -26.44 41.85
N ILE A 638 -29.59 -26.00 41.63
CA ILE A 638 -29.88 -24.77 40.88
C ILE A 638 -29.30 -23.56 41.62
N MET A 639 -29.50 -23.49 42.94
CA MET A 639 -28.94 -22.42 43.77
C MET A 639 -27.41 -22.38 43.68
N ALA A 640 -26.75 -23.54 43.74
CA ALA A 640 -25.29 -23.64 43.64
C ALA A 640 -24.78 -23.20 42.25
N VAL A 641 -25.45 -23.60 41.18
CA VAL A 641 -25.11 -23.19 39.80
C VAL A 641 -25.29 -21.68 39.62
N LEU A 642 -26.39 -21.10 40.10
CA LEU A 642 -26.62 -19.65 40.05
C LEU A 642 -25.57 -18.88 40.86
N LEU A 643 -25.27 -19.32 42.09
CA LEU A 643 -24.25 -18.68 42.93
C LEU A 643 -22.86 -18.75 42.29
N ALA A 644 -22.47 -19.91 41.77
CA ALA A 644 -21.20 -20.08 41.07
C ALA A 644 -21.11 -19.14 39.85
N HIS A 645 -22.19 -19.03 39.08
CA HIS A 645 -22.26 -18.13 37.93
C HIS A 645 -22.17 -16.65 38.32
N VAL A 646 -22.86 -16.23 39.39
CA VAL A 646 -22.77 -14.87 39.95
C VAL A 646 -21.33 -14.56 40.38
N LEU A 647 -20.69 -15.46 41.13
CA LEU A 647 -19.31 -15.25 41.58
C LEU A 647 -18.33 -15.21 40.39
N TYR A 648 -18.53 -16.07 39.38
CA TYR A 648 -17.67 -16.13 38.20
C TYR A 648 -17.81 -14.88 37.31
N THR A 649 -19.03 -14.40 37.10
CA THR A 649 -19.29 -13.16 36.36
C THR A 649 -18.70 -11.95 37.09
N ILE A 650 -18.88 -11.83 38.41
CA ILE A 650 -18.23 -10.79 39.24
C ILE A 650 -16.71 -10.87 39.08
N TYR A 651 -16.12 -12.05 39.21
CA TYR A 651 -14.69 -12.25 39.02
C TYR A 651 -14.21 -11.74 37.65
N GLY A 652 -14.96 -12.02 36.57
CA GLY A 652 -14.67 -11.53 35.22
C GLY A 652 -14.82 -10.02 35.03
N HIS A 653 -15.60 -9.33 35.87
CA HIS A 653 -15.66 -7.86 35.88
C HIS A 653 -14.43 -7.23 36.55
N PHE A 654 -13.81 -7.91 37.52
CA PHE A 654 -12.56 -7.44 38.18
C PHE A 654 -11.30 -7.86 37.39
N LEU A 655 -11.28 -9.07 36.86
CA LEU A 655 -10.15 -9.66 36.12
C LEU A 655 -10.59 -10.04 34.70
N PRO A 656 -10.79 -9.04 33.83
CA PRO A 656 -11.39 -9.24 32.51
C PRO A 656 -10.53 -10.05 31.53
N ASN A 657 -9.24 -10.21 31.81
CA ASN A 657 -8.32 -11.01 31.02
C ASN A 657 -8.26 -12.48 31.49
N HIS A 658 -9.07 -12.87 32.48
CA HIS A 658 -9.13 -14.25 32.98
C HIS A 658 -10.44 -14.95 32.61
N VAL A 659 -11.49 -14.17 32.33
CA VAL A 659 -12.82 -14.69 32.00
C VAL A 659 -13.23 -14.14 30.65
N PRO A 660 -13.57 -15.02 29.68
CA PRO A 660 -14.03 -14.56 28.39
C PRO A 660 -15.23 -13.62 28.53
N TYR A 661 -15.21 -12.58 27.71
CA TYR A 661 -16.10 -11.43 27.71
C TYR A 661 -17.59 -11.79 27.76
N VAL A 662 -18.02 -12.72 26.90
CA VAL A 662 -19.42 -13.17 26.81
C VAL A 662 -19.83 -14.00 28.03
N VAL A 663 -18.89 -14.76 28.61
CA VAL A 663 -19.15 -15.59 29.80
C VAL A 663 -19.37 -14.72 31.03
N ALA A 664 -18.61 -13.62 31.15
CA ALA A 664 -18.79 -12.61 32.19
C ALA A 664 -20.01 -11.69 31.95
N HIS A 665 -20.80 -11.95 30.92
CA HIS A 665 -21.95 -11.12 30.50
C HIS A 665 -21.62 -9.65 30.22
N ARG A 666 -20.40 -9.36 29.77
CA ARG A 666 -19.94 -7.99 29.52
C ARG A 666 -20.39 -7.43 28.17
N HIS A 667 -21.48 -7.95 27.58
CA HIS A 667 -21.83 -7.84 26.15
C HIS A 667 -21.88 -6.41 25.60
N ALA A 668 -21.31 -6.23 24.40
CA ALA A 668 -21.39 -5.00 23.60
C ALA A 668 -21.15 -3.70 24.41
N ALA A 669 -20.08 -3.68 25.19
CA ALA A 669 -19.63 -2.54 25.98
C ALA A 669 -18.55 -1.72 25.26
N GLY A 670 -17.82 -2.29 24.31
CA GLY A 670 -16.67 -1.61 23.70
C GLY A 670 -15.37 -1.78 24.51
N ASN A 671 -15.33 -2.82 25.36
CA ASN A 671 -14.23 -3.10 26.29
C ASN A 671 -13.98 -4.62 26.41
N PHE A 672 -13.43 -5.20 25.36
CA PHE A 672 -13.02 -6.61 25.29
C PHE A 672 -11.61 -6.73 24.72
N ALA A 673 -10.95 -7.86 25.01
CA ALA A 673 -9.62 -8.12 24.52
C ALA A 673 -9.63 -8.37 23.02
N THR A 674 -8.52 -8.10 22.35
CA THR A 674 -8.38 -8.32 20.90
C THR A 674 -6.91 -8.37 20.50
N GLY A 675 -6.61 -8.72 19.25
CA GLY A 675 -5.25 -8.62 18.73
C GLY A 675 -5.14 -8.71 17.22
N ILE A 676 -3.96 -8.33 16.70
CA ILE A 676 -3.54 -8.46 15.30
C ILE A 676 -2.44 -9.53 15.22
N LEU A 677 -2.63 -10.51 14.35
CA LEU A 677 -1.59 -11.44 13.92
C LEU A 677 -0.77 -10.79 12.80
N LEU A 678 0.53 -10.76 12.99
CA LEU A 678 1.55 -10.37 12.03
C LEU A 678 2.18 -11.64 11.51
N VAL A 679 1.95 -11.96 10.23
CA VAL A 679 2.54 -13.13 9.58
C VAL A 679 3.48 -12.66 8.49
N LYS A 680 4.74 -13.11 8.50
CA LYS A 680 5.67 -12.78 7.41
C LYS A 680 5.15 -13.29 6.08
N LEU A 681 5.26 -12.49 5.02
CA LEU A 681 4.84 -12.89 3.68
C LEU A 681 5.56 -14.15 3.19
N SER A 682 6.84 -14.31 3.53
CA SER A 682 7.63 -15.52 3.26
C SER A 682 7.07 -16.78 3.92
N ALA A 683 6.33 -16.63 5.02
CA ALA A 683 5.75 -17.72 5.80
C ALA A 683 4.23 -17.89 5.54
N ALA A 684 3.59 -16.98 4.81
CA ALA A 684 2.13 -16.98 4.62
C ALA A 684 1.60 -18.30 4.02
N ALA A 685 2.36 -18.93 3.12
CA ALA A 685 2.01 -20.24 2.55
C ALA A 685 1.91 -21.37 3.59
N LYS A 686 2.61 -21.27 4.73
CA LYS A 686 2.57 -22.27 5.81
C LYS A 686 1.19 -22.34 6.47
N ILE A 687 0.37 -21.28 6.39
CA ILE A 687 -1.02 -21.27 6.89
C ILE A 687 -1.90 -22.31 6.19
N GLY A 688 -1.58 -22.65 4.93
CA GLY A 688 -2.30 -23.68 4.18
C GLY A 688 -2.26 -25.09 4.80
N LYS A 689 -1.41 -25.34 5.80
CA LYS A 689 -1.38 -26.61 6.55
C LYS A 689 -2.54 -26.77 7.53
N VAL A 690 -3.25 -25.69 7.88
CA VAL A 690 -4.42 -25.76 8.73
C VAL A 690 -5.56 -26.43 7.96
N VAL A 691 -6.18 -27.43 8.58
CA VAL A 691 -7.40 -28.05 8.02
C VAL A 691 -8.55 -27.06 8.19
N ALA A 692 -8.76 -26.26 7.15
CA ALA A 692 -9.90 -25.36 7.04
C ALA A 692 -11.21 -26.18 7.06
N HIS A 693 -12.15 -25.79 7.91
CA HIS A 693 -13.50 -26.35 7.82
C HIS A 693 -14.20 -25.76 6.60
N SER A 694 -15.17 -26.47 6.02
CA SER A 694 -15.78 -26.07 4.74
C SER A 694 -16.65 -24.81 4.80
N GLY A 695 -16.69 -24.11 5.94
CA GLY A 695 -17.31 -22.79 6.13
C GLY A 695 -16.32 -21.63 6.20
N CYS A 696 -15.04 -21.87 5.97
CA CYS A 696 -14.09 -20.79 5.71
C CYS A 696 -14.53 -20.01 4.46
N PRO A 697 -14.51 -18.66 4.48
CA PRO A 697 -14.89 -17.85 3.32
C PRO A 697 -14.15 -18.27 2.05
N VAL A 698 -14.90 -18.56 0.99
CA VAL A 698 -14.35 -18.81 -0.35
C VAL A 698 -14.92 -17.76 -1.28
N VAL A 699 -14.07 -16.86 -1.76
CA VAL A 699 -14.37 -15.81 -2.73
C VAL A 699 -13.52 -16.12 -3.95
N LYS A 700 -14.07 -16.85 -4.93
CA LYS A 700 -13.32 -17.20 -6.14
C LYS A 700 -12.59 -15.98 -6.75
N GLY A 701 -11.25 -15.97 -6.71
CA GLY A 701 -10.41 -15.07 -7.51
C GLY A 701 -9.31 -14.24 -6.82
N ALA A 702 -8.76 -14.61 -5.64
CA ALA A 702 -7.67 -13.85 -4.98
C ALA A 702 -6.23 -14.43 -5.18
N PRO A 703 -5.15 -13.61 -5.02
CA PRO A 703 -3.74 -13.98 -5.24
C PRO A 703 -3.19 -14.77 -4.06
N ALA A 704 -3.32 -16.10 -4.09
CA ALA A 704 -2.62 -17.08 -3.24
C ALA A 704 -2.84 -17.03 -1.71
N PRO A 705 -2.63 -18.15 -0.97
CA PRO A 705 -2.89 -19.54 -1.30
C PRO A 705 -4.24 -19.96 -0.67
N GLY A 706 -5.32 -19.96 -1.45
CA GLY A 706 -6.64 -20.45 -0.99
C GLY A 706 -7.46 -19.46 -0.16
N TRP A 707 -8.29 -20.00 0.75
CA TRP A 707 -9.35 -19.31 1.51
C TRP A 707 -8.91 -18.04 2.27
N ILE A 708 -7.62 -17.86 2.56
CA ILE A 708 -7.10 -16.72 3.31
C ILE A 708 -6.95 -15.44 2.48
N GLY A 709 -6.68 -15.57 1.18
CA GLY A 709 -6.68 -14.43 0.23
C GLY A 709 -8.10 -13.87 0.03
N ASP A 710 -9.07 -14.79 -0.03
CA ASP A 710 -10.50 -14.51 -0.17
C ASP A 710 -11.09 -13.81 1.08
N TRP A 711 -10.50 -14.08 2.24
CA TRP A 711 -10.87 -13.56 3.56
C TRP A 711 -10.44 -12.10 3.80
N LEU A 712 -9.40 -11.63 3.09
CA LEU A 712 -8.94 -10.24 3.13
C LEU A 712 -9.98 -9.26 2.55
N GLY A 713 -10.86 -9.70 1.65
CA GLY A 713 -11.97 -8.86 1.14
C GLY A 713 -13.02 -8.48 2.20
N PHE A 714 -13.13 -9.27 3.27
CA PHE A 714 -13.95 -8.96 4.45
C PHE A 714 -13.32 -7.87 5.34
N HIS A 715 -12.04 -7.52 5.13
CA HIS A 715 -11.28 -6.61 5.99
C HIS A 715 -11.66 -5.13 5.85
N SER A 716 -12.51 -4.74 4.89
CA SER A 716 -13.12 -3.41 4.92
C SER A 716 -14.06 -3.23 6.14
N LEU A 717 -14.59 -4.33 6.70
CA LEU A 717 -15.30 -4.34 7.98
C LEU A 717 -14.34 -4.18 9.18
N MET A 718 -13.02 -4.30 9.00
CA MET A 718 -12.05 -4.15 10.10
C MET A 718 -11.75 -2.70 10.46
N ALA A 719 -11.83 -1.79 9.47
CA ALA A 719 -11.85 -0.35 9.72
C ALA A 719 -12.97 0.06 10.70
N TYR A 720 -14.05 -0.72 10.75
CA TYR A 720 -15.21 -0.51 11.61
C TYR A 720 -15.00 -0.98 13.05
N PHE A 721 -14.28 -2.08 13.30
CA PHE A 721 -13.93 -2.51 14.67
C PHE A 721 -12.98 -1.52 15.37
N TRP A 722 -12.12 -0.84 14.62
CA TRP A 722 -11.24 0.24 15.13
C TRP A 722 -11.99 1.39 15.81
N LEU A 723 -13.28 1.58 15.50
CA LEU A 723 -14.13 2.64 16.06
C LEU A 723 -14.96 2.20 17.30
N TRP A 724 -15.01 0.91 17.60
CA TRP A 724 -15.94 0.32 18.56
C TRP A 724 -15.36 0.19 19.97
N ASN A 725 -14.05 -0.01 20.06
CA ASN A 725 -13.41 -0.49 21.27
C ASN A 725 -12.33 0.46 21.77
N LEU A 726 -12.43 0.84 23.04
CA LEU A 726 -11.40 1.69 23.65
C LEU A 726 -10.00 1.02 23.65
N PRO A 727 -9.84 -0.29 23.94
CA PRO A 727 -8.55 -0.98 23.82
C PRO A 727 -7.89 -0.90 22.43
N HIS A 728 -8.63 -0.75 21.33
CA HIS A 728 -8.03 -0.70 19.98
C HIS A 728 -7.13 0.51 19.77
N ARG A 729 -7.37 1.60 20.50
CA ARG A 729 -6.51 2.78 20.49
C ARG A 729 -5.09 2.50 20.98
N MET A 730 -4.90 1.43 21.76
CA MET A 730 -3.57 0.91 22.13
C MET A 730 -3.06 -0.12 21.11
N LEU A 731 -3.96 -0.93 20.53
CA LEU A 731 -3.59 -2.02 19.61
C LEU A 731 -2.87 -1.52 18.36
N LEU A 732 -3.31 -0.40 17.78
CA LEU A 732 -2.67 0.17 16.58
C LEU A 732 -1.25 0.67 16.86
N PRO A 733 -0.99 1.53 17.87
CA PRO A 733 0.36 1.88 18.30
C PRO A 733 1.25 0.67 18.62
N LEU A 734 0.70 -0.33 19.31
CA LEU A 734 1.41 -1.56 19.64
C LEU A 734 1.83 -2.32 18.39
N THR A 735 0.90 -2.51 17.45
CA THR A 735 1.14 -3.24 16.21
C THR A 735 2.14 -2.49 15.33
N TYR A 736 1.96 -1.17 15.18
CA TYR A 736 2.91 -0.32 14.45
C TYR A 736 4.31 -0.39 15.06
N SER A 737 4.44 -0.34 16.39
CA SER A 737 5.74 -0.49 17.07
C SER A 737 6.43 -1.83 16.84
N GLN A 738 5.71 -2.87 16.36
CA GLN A 738 6.33 -4.15 15.99
C GLN A 738 6.84 -4.16 14.55
N ILE A 739 6.16 -3.47 13.63
CA ILE A 739 6.40 -3.57 12.19
C ILE A 739 6.98 -2.30 11.58
N MET A 740 7.20 -1.24 12.38
CA MET A 740 7.74 0.03 11.92
C MET A 740 9.05 -0.21 11.13
N GLY A 741 9.06 0.19 9.86
CA GLY A 741 10.18 -0.02 8.93
C GLY A 741 10.29 -1.41 8.32
N LYS A 742 9.34 -2.31 8.58
CA LYS A 742 9.19 -3.66 8.00
C LYS A 742 7.77 -3.93 7.50
N GLU A 743 6.97 -2.89 7.24
CA GLU A 743 5.54 -3.02 6.96
C GLU A 743 5.26 -3.90 5.73
N GLU A 744 6.16 -3.86 4.73
CA GLU A 744 6.05 -4.65 3.50
C GLU A 744 6.42 -6.13 3.70
N GLU A 745 7.00 -6.52 4.85
CA GLU A 745 7.38 -7.92 5.14
C GLU A 745 6.24 -8.76 5.73
N TYR A 746 5.21 -8.11 6.27
CA TYR A 746 4.15 -8.79 7.06
C TYR A 746 2.77 -8.56 6.46
N THR A 747 1.93 -9.60 6.54
CA THR A 747 0.48 -9.45 6.45
C THR A 747 -0.13 -9.33 7.84
N MET A 748 -1.12 -8.44 7.98
CA MET A 748 -1.84 -8.20 9.22
C MET A 748 -3.22 -8.86 9.16
N LEU A 749 -3.51 -9.72 10.13
CA LEU A 749 -4.77 -10.45 10.21
C LEU A 749 -5.41 -10.22 11.59
N HIS A 750 -6.68 -9.84 11.65
CA HIS A 750 -7.34 -9.65 12.95
C HIS A 750 -7.57 -11.00 13.65
N SER A 751 -6.92 -11.21 14.79
CA SER A 751 -6.82 -12.52 15.44
C SER A 751 -8.18 -13.14 15.77
N VAL A 752 -9.13 -12.35 16.30
CA VAL A 752 -10.48 -12.84 16.62
C VAL A 752 -11.15 -13.42 15.40
N LEU A 753 -11.07 -12.75 14.25
CA LEU A 753 -11.72 -13.23 13.05
C LEU A 753 -10.98 -14.45 12.46
N VAL A 754 -9.65 -14.48 12.51
CA VAL A 754 -8.87 -15.63 12.02
C VAL A 754 -9.29 -16.87 12.81
N PHE A 755 -9.32 -16.76 14.14
CA PHE A 755 -9.69 -17.89 15.00
C PHE A 755 -11.18 -18.20 14.98
N ASP A 756 -12.04 -17.22 14.73
CA ASP A 756 -13.45 -17.42 14.41
C ASP A 756 -13.61 -18.31 13.16
N ALA A 757 -12.82 -18.07 12.12
CA ALA A 757 -12.81 -18.89 10.89
C ALA A 757 -12.12 -20.26 11.05
N LEU A 758 -11.24 -20.44 12.04
CA LEU A 758 -10.47 -21.69 12.20
C LEU A 758 -11.05 -22.67 13.24
N CYS A 759 -11.66 -22.16 14.31
CA CYS A 759 -12.10 -22.94 15.48
C CYS A 759 -13.63 -22.89 15.68
N ALA A 760 -14.39 -22.65 14.62
CA ALA A 760 -15.84 -22.43 14.64
C ALA A 760 -16.30 -21.41 15.68
N HIS A 761 -15.98 -20.18 15.37
CA HIS A 761 -16.64 -19.01 15.89
C HIS A 761 -16.36 -18.68 17.35
N VAL A 762 -15.10 -18.41 17.65
CA VAL A 762 -14.70 -17.79 18.91
C VAL A 762 -15.13 -16.32 18.91
N ARG A 763 -16.30 -16.07 19.52
CA ARG A 763 -16.99 -14.77 19.56
C ARG A 763 -16.09 -13.61 20.00
N PHE A 764 -16.42 -12.40 19.53
CA PHE A 764 -15.90 -11.03 19.82
C PHE A 764 -15.06 -10.81 21.10
N ASP A 765 -14.02 -11.62 21.30
CA ASP A 765 -13.12 -11.59 22.44
C ASP A 765 -11.82 -12.32 22.07
N GLY A 766 -10.75 -11.56 21.92
CA GLY A 766 -9.43 -12.06 21.58
C GLY A 766 -8.69 -12.68 22.76
N LEU A 767 -9.33 -12.95 23.89
CA LEU A 767 -8.67 -13.68 24.98
C LEU A 767 -8.20 -15.08 24.51
N SER A 768 -8.99 -15.75 23.68
CA SER A 768 -8.63 -17.03 23.07
C SER A 768 -7.40 -16.94 22.15
N SER A 769 -7.16 -15.79 21.52
CA SER A 769 -6.04 -15.57 20.61
C SER A 769 -4.68 -15.85 21.26
N LEU A 770 -4.54 -15.57 22.56
CA LEU A 770 -3.31 -15.82 23.31
C LEU A 770 -2.93 -17.31 23.35
N VAL A 771 -3.92 -18.19 23.37
CA VAL A 771 -3.73 -19.64 23.37
C VAL A 771 -3.63 -20.15 21.93
N LEU A 772 -4.54 -19.71 21.07
CA LEU A 772 -4.66 -20.21 19.70
C LEU A 772 -3.50 -19.81 18.78
N VAL A 773 -2.79 -18.70 19.04
CA VAL A 773 -1.61 -18.33 18.25
C VAL A 773 -0.49 -19.37 18.35
N ARG A 774 -0.34 -20.02 19.50
CA ARG A 774 0.67 -21.08 19.68
C ARG A 774 0.28 -22.35 18.95
N GLU A 775 -1.00 -22.72 19.02
CA GLU A 775 -1.51 -23.87 18.28
C GLU A 775 -1.40 -23.65 16.77
N LEU A 776 -1.70 -22.44 16.29
CA LEU A 776 -1.49 -22.04 14.91
C LEU A 776 -0.02 -22.18 14.50
N GLY A 777 0.92 -21.72 15.33
CA GLY A 777 2.36 -21.89 15.13
C GLY A 777 2.77 -23.36 15.00
N SER A 778 2.28 -24.20 15.91
CA SER A 778 2.54 -25.64 15.92
C SER A 778 2.01 -26.32 14.66
N VAL A 779 0.75 -26.07 14.28
CA VAL A 779 0.11 -26.69 13.10
C VAL A 779 0.76 -26.22 11.78
N CYS A 780 1.09 -24.94 11.67
CA CYS A 780 1.73 -24.37 10.48
C CYS A 780 3.23 -24.71 10.41
N GLY A 781 3.85 -25.09 11.53
CA GLY A 781 5.30 -25.22 11.64
C GLY A 781 5.98 -23.87 11.39
N PHE A 782 5.49 -22.81 12.04
CA PHE A 782 6.16 -21.52 12.02
C PHE A 782 7.48 -21.58 12.77
N GLU A 783 8.44 -20.82 12.26
CA GLU A 783 9.70 -20.52 12.92
C GLU A 783 9.57 -19.20 13.69
N GLU A 784 10.56 -18.93 14.53
CA GLU A 784 10.60 -17.71 15.33
C GLU A 784 10.49 -16.45 14.46
N GLY A 785 9.60 -15.53 14.83
CA GLY A 785 9.38 -14.27 14.14
C GLY A 785 8.54 -14.38 12.87
N GLU A 786 8.10 -15.57 12.47
CA GLU A 786 7.22 -15.74 11.29
C GLU A 786 5.76 -15.42 11.59
N CYS A 787 5.29 -15.63 12.83
CA CYS A 787 3.93 -15.31 13.24
C CYS A 787 3.92 -14.74 14.66
N THR A 788 3.53 -13.47 14.79
CA THR A 788 3.47 -12.73 16.05
C THR A 788 2.08 -12.15 16.30
N LEU A 789 1.54 -12.27 17.49
CA LEU A 789 0.28 -11.66 17.92
C LEU A 789 0.56 -10.39 18.74
N CYS A 790 0.13 -9.23 18.24
CA CYS A 790 -0.03 -8.02 19.04
C CYS A 790 -1.41 -8.06 19.71
N TRP A 791 -1.47 -8.07 21.02
CA TRP A 791 -2.70 -8.27 21.79
C TRP A 791 -2.88 -7.18 22.83
N VAL A 792 -4.12 -6.75 23.02
CA VAL A 792 -4.51 -5.81 24.07
C VAL A 792 -5.66 -6.42 24.88
N GLY A 793 -5.59 -6.24 26.19
CA GLY A 793 -6.58 -6.72 27.15
C GLY A 793 -7.74 -5.75 27.32
N ALA A 794 -8.70 -6.16 28.14
CA ALA A 794 -9.83 -5.32 28.53
C ALA A 794 -9.56 -4.62 29.88
N PHE A 795 -10.19 -3.47 30.08
CA PHE A 795 -10.22 -2.79 31.36
C PHE A 795 -11.18 -3.49 32.33
N PRO A 796 -10.87 -3.57 33.64
CA PRO A 796 -11.84 -3.99 34.64
C PRO A 796 -13.10 -3.12 34.56
N SER A 797 -14.29 -3.69 34.73
CA SER A 797 -15.53 -2.89 34.82
C SER A 797 -15.64 -2.14 36.16
N PHE A 798 -14.82 -2.52 37.14
CA PHE A 798 -14.74 -1.90 38.45
C PHE A 798 -13.25 -1.79 38.88
N PRO A 799 -12.80 -0.65 39.48
CA PRO A 799 -13.53 0.57 39.82
C PRO A 799 -13.34 1.69 38.78
N THR A 800 -13.34 1.37 37.49
CA THR A 800 -13.17 2.33 36.36
C THR A 800 -14.04 3.58 36.40
N GLN A 801 -15.20 3.51 37.07
CA GLN A 801 -16.10 4.64 37.27
C GLN A 801 -15.58 5.66 38.29
N LEU A 802 -14.60 5.28 39.11
CA LEU A 802 -14.09 6.02 40.26
C LEU A 802 -12.60 6.38 40.13
N CYS A 803 -11.81 5.60 39.36
CA CYS A 803 -10.37 5.81 39.18
C CYS A 803 -9.88 5.51 37.76
N ASN A 804 -8.75 6.13 37.35
CA ASN A 804 -8.09 5.81 36.07
C ASN A 804 -7.58 4.37 36.12
N SER A 805 -8.19 3.48 35.34
CA SER A 805 -7.87 2.05 35.39
C SER A 805 -6.89 1.64 34.31
N THR A 806 -6.22 0.53 34.57
CA THR A 806 -5.14 0.01 33.75
C THR A 806 -5.57 -1.30 33.07
N ALA A 807 -5.18 -1.48 31.82
CA ALA A 807 -5.25 -2.74 31.08
C ALA A 807 -3.85 -3.17 30.64
N THR A 808 -3.70 -4.40 30.14
CA THR A 808 -2.40 -4.96 29.73
C THR A 808 -2.34 -5.19 28.24
N TRP A 809 -1.14 -5.10 27.67
CA TRP A 809 -0.86 -5.42 26.28
C TRP A 809 0.27 -6.46 26.19
N LYS A 810 0.28 -7.27 25.13
CA LYS A 810 1.26 -8.34 24.90
C LYS A 810 1.67 -8.43 23.43
N VAL A 811 2.91 -8.81 23.19
CA VAL A 811 3.43 -9.26 21.91
C VAL A 811 3.83 -10.72 22.09
N VAL A 812 3.18 -11.62 21.37
CA VAL A 812 3.32 -13.07 21.55
C VAL A 812 3.76 -13.67 20.24
N ASP A 813 4.99 -14.15 20.18
CA ASP A 813 5.45 -14.97 19.07
C ASP A 813 4.85 -16.38 19.19
N SER A 814 4.43 -16.94 18.06
CA SER A 814 3.75 -18.25 18.02
C SER A 814 4.63 -19.40 18.53
N VAL A 815 5.96 -19.26 18.50
CA VAL A 815 6.94 -20.26 18.93
C VAL A 815 7.52 -19.90 20.30
N LYS A 816 8.05 -18.68 20.47
CA LYS A 816 8.69 -18.21 21.71
C LYS A 816 7.70 -17.93 22.83
N GLY A 817 6.43 -17.70 22.52
CA GLY A 817 5.45 -17.22 23.49
C GLY A 817 5.56 -15.71 23.72
N VAL A 818 5.36 -15.25 24.95
CA VAL A 818 5.31 -13.80 25.23
C VAL A 818 6.71 -13.20 25.09
N VAL A 819 6.88 -12.32 24.10
CA VAL A 819 8.15 -11.62 23.82
C VAL A 819 8.19 -10.27 24.51
N ARG A 820 7.08 -9.55 24.51
CA ARG A 820 6.93 -8.26 25.21
C ARG A 820 5.57 -8.18 25.89
N GLU A 821 5.50 -7.50 27.03
CA GLU A 821 4.23 -7.14 27.66
C GLU A 821 4.36 -5.83 28.43
N GLY A 822 3.22 -5.18 28.68
CA GLY A 822 3.16 -3.94 29.42
C GLY A 822 1.73 -3.56 29.77
N SER A 823 1.54 -2.32 30.21
CA SER A 823 0.25 -1.82 30.67
C SER A 823 -0.05 -0.42 30.13
N TYR A 824 -1.33 -0.07 30.07
CA TYR A 824 -1.82 1.22 29.58
C TYR A 824 -3.09 1.64 30.34
N THR A 825 -3.33 2.95 30.47
CA THR A 825 -4.48 3.50 31.19
C THR A 825 -5.58 4.02 30.26
N VAL A 826 -6.77 4.30 30.80
CA VAL A 826 -7.83 4.98 30.03
C VAL A 826 -7.38 6.36 29.57
N GLN A 827 -6.65 7.11 30.41
CA GLN A 827 -6.10 8.42 30.05
C GLN A 827 -5.12 8.32 28.88
N ASP A 828 -4.24 7.31 28.89
CA ASP A 828 -3.26 7.09 27.83
C ASP A 828 -3.96 7.01 26.46
N VAL A 829 -5.01 6.19 26.35
CA VAL A 829 -5.73 6.00 25.08
C VAL A 829 -6.74 7.10 24.75
N GLU A 830 -7.10 7.95 25.71
CA GLU A 830 -7.91 9.15 25.47
C GLU A 830 -7.06 10.37 25.07
N ASP A 831 -5.75 10.35 25.32
CA ASP A 831 -4.81 11.38 24.91
C ASP A 831 -4.53 11.31 23.39
N PRO A 832 -4.88 12.35 22.61
CA PRO A 832 -4.58 12.42 21.18
C PRO A 832 -3.08 12.33 20.84
N ALA A 833 -2.19 12.65 21.79
CA ALA A 833 -0.74 12.60 21.60
C ALA A 833 -0.15 11.19 21.84
N TYR A 834 -0.94 10.23 22.33
CA TYR A 834 -0.46 8.89 22.65
C TYR A 834 -0.26 8.05 21.38
N LYS A 835 0.95 8.11 20.82
CA LYS A 835 1.32 7.43 19.57
C LYS A 835 2.15 6.15 19.77
N LYS A 836 2.56 5.82 21.00
CA LYS A 836 3.43 4.68 21.30
C LYS A 836 3.05 4.02 22.63
N PRO A 837 3.26 2.70 22.79
CA PRO A 837 3.10 2.00 24.05
C PRO A 837 3.90 2.69 25.17
N SER A 838 3.30 2.89 26.34
CA SER A 838 4.03 3.27 27.55
C SER A 838 4.94 2.10 27.95
N ILE A 839 6.24 2.28 27.79
CA ILE A 839 7.25 1.27 28.11
C ILE A 839 7.46 1.31 29.63
N GLY A 840 6.97 0.29 30.33
CA GLY A 840 7.37 -0.01 31.70
C GLY A 840 8.85 -0.42 31.73
N ALA A 841 9.56 -0.04 32.79
CA ALA A 841 11.00 -0.16 32.95
C ALA A 841 11.63 -1.48 32.41
N ASP A 842 12.63 -1.29 31.54
CA ASP A 842 13.75 -2.17 31.17
C ASP A 842 13.51 -3.64 30.82
N ARG A 843 13.57 -3.94 29.51
CA ARG A 843 14.47 -4.95 28.92
C ARG A 843 14.44 -4.86 27.39
N TRP A 844 15.35 -4.07 26.84
CA TRP A 844 15.73 -4.20 25.43
C TRP A 844 16.75 -5.34 25.33
N VAL A 845 16.37 -6.43 24.67
CA VAL A 845 17.35 -7.33 24.04
C VAL A 845 17.63 -6.70 22.68
N SER A 846 18.89 -6.36 22.47
CA SER A 846 19.42 -5.59 21.36
C SER A 846 19.43 -6.33 20.02
N GLU A 847 19.61 -5.52 18.96
CA GLU A 847 20.04 -5.82 17.58
C GLU A 847 18.95 -6.08 16.50
N ASP A 848 18.63 -4.97 15.81
CA ASP A 848 18.91 -4.69 14.40
C ASP A 848 17.87 -4.78 13.25
N VAL A 849 18.03 -3.77 12.38
CA VAL A 849 17.58 -3.56 10.99
C VAL A 849 16.11 -3.18 10.79
N ALA A 850 15.70 -1.89 10.90
CA ALA A 850 14.52 -1.34 10.19
C ALA A 850 14.25 0.17 10.39
N THR A 851 15.23 1.04 10.21
CA THR A 851 14.95 2.47 10.05
C THR A 851 15.87 3.05 9.00
N TRP A 852 15.53 2.83 7.72
CA TRP A 852 16.11 3.56 6.60
C TRP A 852 15.04 4.49 6.02
N PRO A 853 15.30 5.80 5.92
CA PRO A 853 14.38 6.72 5.25
C PRO A 853 14.30 6.41 3.74
N LYS A 854 13.11 6.59 3.14
CA LYS A 854 12.90 6.46 1.69
C LYS A 854 13.55 7.66 1.02
N LEU A 855 14.49 7.42 0.12
CA LEU A 855 15.26 8.45 -0.57
C LEU A 855 14.90 8.42 -2.07
N GLU A 856 14.33 9.50 -2.59
CA GLU A 856 14.08 9.68 -4.03
C GLU A 856 15.23 10.52 -4.60
N LEU A 857 16.00 9.96 -5.54
CA LEU A 857 17.19 10.60 -6.12
C LEU A 857 16.99 10.85 -7.61
N GLU A 858 17.61 11.93 -8.11
CA GLU A 858 17.77 12.12 -9.54
C GLU A 858 18.70 11.05 -10.14
N GLU A 859 18.56 10.75 -11.44
CA GLU A 859 19.32 9.67 -12.10
C GLU A 859 20.84 9.85 -11.95
N GLU A 860 21.30 11.09 -12.09
CA GLU A 860 22.72 11.43 -11.97
C GLU A 860 23.27 11.22 -10.55
N GLU A 861 22.46 11.42 -9.52
CA GLU A 861 22.84 11.16 -8.12
C GLU A 861 22.87 9.66 -7.82
N LEU A 862 21.91 8.91 -8.37
CA LEU A 862 21.85 7.46 -8.26
C LEU A 862 23.04 6.79 -8.96
N LEU A 863 23.39 7.25 -10.16
CA LEU A 863 24.55 6.76 -10.92
C LEU A 863 25.87 7.03 -10.17
N ARG A 864 26.00 8.21 -9.57
CA ARG A 864 27.17 8.60 -8.78
C ARG A 864 27.29 7.81 -7.48
N LEU A 865 26.17 7.48 -6.84
CA LEU A 865 26.14 6.56 -5.69
C LEU A 865 26.70 5.18 -6.04
N ASN A 866 26.37 4.68 -7.23
CA ASN A 866 26.86 3.39 -7.74
C ASN A 866 28.32 3.46 -8.27
N ASP A 867 28.96 4.65 -8.36
CA ASP A 867 30.34 4.80 -8.84
C ASP A 867 31.38 4.59 -7.72
N SER A 868 31.73 3.32 -7.50
CA SER A 868 32.74 2.94 -6.51
C SER A 868 34.14 3.55 -6.75
N ASN A 869 34.51 3.91 -7.98
CA ASN A 869 35.81 4.51 -8.28
C ASN A 869 35.83 5.98 -7.86
N HIS A 870 34.74 6.72 -8.12
CA HIS A 870 34.59 8.09 -7.66
C HIS A 870 34.85 8.21 -6.15
N TRP A 871 34.18 7.40 -5.33
CA TRP A 871 34.33 7.44 -3.87
C TRP A 871 35.73 7.06 -3.38
N GLN A 872 36.46 6.19 -4.08
CA GLN A 872 37.87 5.89 -3.78
C GLN A 872 38.79 7.08 -4.05
N VAL A 873 38.53 7.81 -5.14
CA VAL A 873 39.30 9.01 -5.49
C VAL A 873 39.05 10.12 -4.47
N VAL A 874 37.79 10.33 -4.06
CA VAL A 874 37.42 11.31 -3.02
C VAL A 874 38.12 10.98 -1.69
N ASP A 875 38.04 9.72 -1.23
CA ASP A 875 38.67 9.31 0.03
C ASP A 875 40.20 9.46 -0.01
N THR A 876 40.85 9.09 -1.11
CA THR A 876 42.30 9.26 -1.29
C THR A 876 42.72 10.74 -1.25
N ALA A 877 41.94 11.62 -1.88
CA ALA A 877 42.21 13.05 -1.87
C ALA A 877 42.03 13.65 -0.45
N LEU A 878 40.99 13.23 0.27
CA LEU A 878 40.81 13.60 1.68
C LEU A 878 42.01 13.17 2.55
N GLN A 879 42.50 11.94 2.40
CA GLN A 879 43.68 11.46 3.15
C GLN A 879 44.93 12.31 2.87
N ARG A 880 45.16 12.70 1.62
CA ARG A 880 46.28 13.59 1.24
C ARG A 880 46.14 14.98 1.85
N ALA A 881 44.96 15.59 1.74
CA ALA A 881 44.67 16.89 2.32
C ALA A 881 44.91 16.89 3.83
N MET A 882 44.41 15.86 4.54
CA MET A 882 44.62 15.70 5.98
C MET A 882 46.08 15.43 6.35
N GLY A 883 46.81 14.64 5.56
CA GLY A 883 48.24 14.37 5.77
C GLY A 883 49.14 15.59 5.55
N SER A 884 48.66 16.61 4.86
CA SER A 884 49.37 17.87 4.63
C SER A 884 49.21 18.90 5.77
N LEU A 885 48.38 18.60 6.77
CA LEU A 885 48.15 19.46 7.93
C LEU A 885 49.11 19.09 9.08
N PRO A 886 49.49 20.03 9.96
CA PRO A 886 50.32 19.74 11.13
C PRO A 886 49.72 18.67 12.05
N ASP A 887 50.55 17.75 12.56
CA ASP A 887 50.12 16.68 13.46
C ASP A 887 49.47 17.23 14.74
N GLY A 888 48.30 16.69 15.10
CA GLY A 888 47.56 17.06 16.31
C GLY A 888 46.64 18.28 16.15
N MET A 889 46.59 18.93 14.98
CA MET A 889 45.66 20.03 14.72
C MET A 889 44.21 19.51 14.57
N ALA A 890 43.25 20.20 15.19
CA ALA A 890 41.82 19.91 14.97
C ALA A 890 41.40 20.32 13.56
N VAL A 891 40.64 19.48 12.87
CA VAL A 891 40.17 19.65 11.49
C VAL A 891 38.64 19.75 11.48
N GLN A 892 38.12 20.79 10.83
CA GLN A 892 36.71 20.94 10.51
C GLN A 892 36.51 20.71 9.00
N LEU A 893 35.58 19.85 8.61
CA LEU A 893 35.18 19.71 7.20
C LEU A 893 34.03 20.67 6.87
N LEU A 894 34.10 21.35 5.73
CA LEU A 894 33.00 22.09 5.12
C LEU A 894 32.64 21.39 3.80
N HIS A 895 31.47 20.78 3.73
CA HIS A 895 30.96 20.14 2.52
C HIS A 895 30.12 21.15 1.75
N ILE A 896 30.51 21.42 0.50
CA ILE A 896 29.98 22.52 -0.33
C ILE A 896 29.39 22.02 -1.66
N SER A 897 28.85 20.81 -1.64
CA SER A 897 28.14 20.23 -2.79
C SER A 897 26.68 20.66 -2.87
N GLU A 898 26.14 20.63 -4.09
CA GLU A 898 24.71 20.84 -4.38
C GLU A 898 23.92 19.53 -4.23
N SER A 899 24.64 18.41 -4.31
CA SER A 899 24.11 17.06 -4.08
C SER A 899 24.21 16.64 -2.62
N LEU A 900 23.49 15.57 -2.28
CA LEU A 900 23.49 14.98 -0.94
C LEU A 900 24.93 14.78 -0.41
N PRO A 901 25.31 15.26 0.80
CA PRO A 901 26.69 15.33 1.26
C PRO A 901 27.25 13.96 1.72
N LEU A 902 27.34 13.02 0.80
CA LEU A 902 27.64 11.61 1.03
C LEU A 902 29.11 11.36 1.36
N GLY A 903 30.02 12.25 0.94
CA GLY A 903 31.44 12.23 1.34
C GLY A 903 31.66 12.23 2.85
N LEU A 904 30.67 12.67 3.63
CA LEU A 904 30.69 12.60 5.08
C LEU A 904 30.73 11.16 5.61
N LEU A 905 30.33 10.16 4.82
CA LEU A 905 30.32 8.75 5.19
C LEU A 905 31.65 8.03 4.92
N LEU A 906 32.62 8.71 4.29
CA LEU A 906 33.89 8.10 3.92
C LEU A 906 34.76 7.73 5.14
N PRO A 907 35.55 6.64 5.10
CA PRO A 907 36.35 6.19 6.23
C PRO A 907 37.33 7.25 6.77
N SER A 908 37.87 8.09 5.89
CA SER A 908 38.81 9.17 6.28
C SER A 908 38.19 10.21 7.21
N MET A 909 36.86 10.32 7.23
CA MET A 909 36.13 11.25 8.08
C MET A 909 36.28 10.97 9.57
N ARG A 910 36.72 9.78 9.98
CA ARG A 910 37.04 9.44 11.39
C ARG A 910 38.11 10.32 12.02
N ARG A 911 38.94 10.99 11.21
CA ARG A 911 40.02 11.89 11.65
C ARG A 911 39.58 13.35 11.74
N VAL A 912 38.34 13.67 11.36
CA VAL A 912 37.75 15.02 11.40
C VAL A 912 37.03 15.20 12.74
N GLN A 913 37.16 16.37 13.36
CA GLN A 913 36.55 16.65 14.68
C GLN A 913 35.14 17.20 14.55
N SER A 914 34.86 17.99 13.50
CA SER A 914 33.51 18.46 13.18
C SER A 914 33.32 18.65 11.68
N ALA A 915 32.08 18.53 11.20
CA ALA A 915 31.73 18.80 9.81
C ALA A 915 30.50 19.71 9.72
N VAL A 916 30.45 20.57 8.70
CA VAL A 916 29.28 21.36 8.34
C VAL A 916 28.95 21.08 6.88
N ALA A 917 27.69 20.76 6.58
CA ALA A 917 27.24 20.51 5.22
C ALA A 917 25.87 21.15 4.94
N GLY A 918 25.67 21.55 3.69
CA GLY A 918 24.38 22.02 3.19
C GLY A 918 23.52 20.84 2.72
N VAL A 919 22.21 20.99 2.85
CA VAL A 919 21.19 20.12 2.28
C VAL A 919 20.07 21.01 1.73
N SER A 920 19.44 20.60 0.63
CA SER A 920 18.48 21.44 -0.11
C SER A 920 17.07 21.40 0.51
N SER A 921 16.76 20.33 1.28
CA SER A 921 15.43 20.09 1.84
C SER A 921 15.47 19.41 3.22
N ASP A 922 14.37 19.49 3.95
CA ASP A 922 14.20 18.80 5.25
C ASP A 922 14.27 17.27 5.09
N ASP A 923 13.84 16.75 3.94
CA ASP A 923 13.88 15.31 3.63
C ASP A 923 15.33 14.82 3.46
N GLU A 924 16.16 15.55 2.70
CA GLU A 924 17.59 15.27 2.56
C GLU A 924 18.33 15.38 3.91
N LYS A 925 17.92 16.34 4.74
CA LYS A 925 18.46 16.51 6.09
C LYS A 925 18.18 15.28 6.97
N GLU A 926 16.92 14.84 7.04
CA GLU A 926 16.52 13.67 7.84
C GLU A 926 17.24 12.40 7.35
N VAL A 927 17.43 12.26 6.04
CA VAL A 927 18.20 11.18 5.43
C VAL A 927 19.66 11.22 5.90
N MET A 928 20.34 12.35 5.75
CA MET A 928 21.74 12.46 6.17
C MET A 928 21.91 12.28 7.68
N GLU A 929 21.00 12.79 8.51
CA GLU A 929 21.01 12.53 9.96
C GLU A 929 20.88 11.03 10.27
N SER A 930 20.01 10.32 9.54
CA SER A 930 19.87 8.87 9.67
C SER A 930 21.12 8.11 9.22
N LEU A 931 21.69 8.47 8.07
CA LEU A 931 22.91 7.84 7.55
C LEU A 931 24.10 8.02 8.51
N LEU A 932 24.26 9.23 9.05
CA LEU A 932 25.30 9.55 10.01
C LEU A 932 25.09 8.81 11.33
N ALA A 933 23.85 8.65 11.80
CA ALA A 933 23.54 7.89 13.01
C ALA A 933 23.88 6.39 12.90
N HIS A 934 23.89 5.83 11.69
CA HIS A 934 24.28 4.43 11.41
C HIS A 934 25.75 4.28 11.01
N SER A 935 26.51 5.38 11.01
CA SER A 935 27.95 5.36 10.74
C SER A 935 28.76 5.32 12.04
N ASP A 936 29.88 4.60 12.06
CA ASP A 936 30.83 4.55 13.18
C ASP A 936 31.69 5.85 13.28
N LEU A 937 31.11 7.01 12.97
CA LEU A 937 31.82 8.29 12.93
C LEU A 937 31.70 9.00 14.28
N ALA A 938 32.85 9.34 14.87
CA ALA A 938 32.93 10.01 16.18
C ALA A 938 32.88 11.55 16.09
N MET A 939 32.57 12.12 14.91
CA MET A 939 32.60 13.56 14.66
C MET A 939 31.23 14.21 14.83
N GLU A 940 31.20 15.48 15.22
CA GLU A 940 29.97 16.27 15.27
C GLU A 940 29.65 16.82 13.86
N VAL A 941 28.51 16.44 13.29
CA VAL A 941 28.08 16.91 11.96
C VAL A 941 26.90 17.88 12.09
N HIS A 942 27.01 19.02 11.43
CA HIS A 942 25.97 20.06 11.39
C HIS A 942 25.41 20.18 9.97
N LEU A 943 24.15 19.78 9.81
CA LEU A 943 23.42 19.89 8.54
C LEU A 943 22.58 21.17 8.53
N LEU A 944 22.83 22.03 7.54
CA LEU A 944 22.16 23.30 7.33
C LEU A 944 21.24 23.20 6.10
N LEU A 945 20.00 23.66 6.22
CA LEU A 945 19.13 23.90 5.05
C LEU A 945 19.63 25.15 4.35
N ALA A 946 20.65 24.98 3.51
CA ALA A 946 21.47 26.08 3.03
C ALA A 946 22.18 25.69 1.73
N SER A 947 22.29 26.64 0.80
CA SER A 947 23.14 26.47 -0.38
C SER A 947 24.63 26.42 0.00
N PRO A 948 25.52 25.90 -0.87
CA PRO A 948 26.97 25.96 -0.69
C PRO A 948 27.48 27.36 -0.31
N GLU A 949 27.00 28.40 -0.99
CA GLU A 949 27.28 29.80 -0.65
C GLU A 949 26.95 30.12 0.82
N GLN A 950 25.76 29.72 1.30
CA GLN A 950 25.31 30.00 2.65
C GLN A 950 26.12 29.21 3.69
N VAL A 951 26.53 27.98 3.39
CA VAL A 951 27.44 27.18 4.22
C VAL A 951 28.81 27.87 4.34
N ILE A 952 29.36 28.35 3.22
CA ILE A 952 30.62 29.09 3.17
C ILE A 952 30.53 30.35 4.02
N GLN A 953 29.46 31.14 3.89
CA GLN A 953 29.26 32.37 4.65
C GLN A 953 29.08 32.12 6.17
N ALA A 954 28.43 31.02 6.55
CA ALA A 954 28.13 30.70 7.95
C ALA A 954 29.32 30.08 8.71
N ALA A 955 30.06 29.17 8.08
CA ALA A 955 31.02 28.29 8.77
C ALA A 955 32.49 28.62 8.54
N LEU A 956 32.81 29.41 7.50
CA LEU A 956 34.20 29.77 7.18
C LEU A 956 34.79 30.88 8.09
N PRO A 957 34.06 31.97 8.44
CA PRO A 957 34.63 33.09 9.19
C PRO A 957 35.11 32.73 10.62
N ALA A 958 34.53 31.69 11.23
CA ALA A 958 34.84 31.18 12.57
C ALA A 958 34.36 29.73 12.72
N PRO A 959 34.87 28.93 13.70
CA PRO A 959 34.37 27.58 13.95
C PRO A 959 32.86 27.59 14.23
N TYR A 960 32.10 26.81 13.47
CA TYR A 960 30.66 26.66 13.64
C TYR A 960 30.28 25.20 13.96
N PRO A 961 29.49 24.96 15.03
CA PRO A 961 29.11 25.88 16.09
C PRO A 961 30.33 26.32 16.93
N PRO A 962 30.24 27.44 17.67
CA PRO A 962 31.32 27.88 18.52
C PRO A 962 31.68 26.80 19.56
N VAL A 963 33.00 26.55 19.71
CA VAL A 963 33.55 25.53 20.63
C VAL A 963 32.98 25.74 22.03
N LYS A 964 32.18 24.77 22.51
CA LYS A 964 31.59 24.81 23.87
C LYS A 964 32.66 24.54 24.93
N ASP A 965 32.57 25.27 26.03
CA ASP A 965 33.53 25.37 27.13
C ASP A 965 34.21 24.05 27.54
N GLY A 966 35.48 23.88 27.16
CA GLY A 966 36.43 22.92 27.72
C GLY A 966 37.67 23.63 28.28
N PRO A 967 38.37 23.05 29.27
CA PRO A 967 39.53 23.70 29.90
C PRO A 967 40.73 23.68 28.96
N GLY A 968 41.01 24.83 28.31
CA GLY A 968 42.17 25.03 27.42
C GLY A 968 41.87 26.05 26.33
N LYS A 969 41.64 27.32 26.71
CA LYS A 969 40.97 28.32 25.87
C LYS A 969 41.87 29.14 24.92
N ASP A 970 43.18 28.87 24.79
CA ASP A 970 44.07 29.82 24.09
C ASP A 970 44.89 29.35 22.87
N GLU A 971 44.98 28.07 22.42
CA GLU A 971 46.05 27.77 21.42
C GLU A 971 45.83 26.77 20.26
N MET A 972 44.61 26.36 19.86
CA MET A 972 44.46 25.69 18.54
C MET A 972 43.28 26.20 17.72
N LEU A 973 43.59 26.95 16.66
CA LEU A 973 42.65 27.28 15.60
C LEU A 973 42.45 26.03 14.73
N PRO A 974 41.22 25.57 14.50
CA PRO A 974 41.00 24.38 13.70
C PRO A 974 41.37 24.63 12.23
N ALA A 975 42.09 23.71 11.60
CA ALA A 975 42.19 23.65 10.16
C ALA A 975 40.81 23.41 9.54
N ALA A 976 40.59 23.89 8.33
CA ALA A 976 39.36 23.66 7.58
C ALA A 976 39.69 22.93 6.26
N ILE A 977 38.94 21.87 5.96
CA ILE A 977 38.98 21.19 4.66
C ILE A 977 37.66 21.47 3.97
N LEU A 978 37.71 22.06 2.77
CA LEU A 978 36.54 22.19 1.91
C LEU A 978 36.47 20.99 0.98
N LEU A 979 35.36 20.26 1.04
CA LEU A 979 35.08 19.14 0.16
C LEU A 979 34.01 19.56 -0.85
N CYS A 980 34.37 19.49 -2.13
CA CYS A 980 33.47 19.70 -3.26
C CYS A 980 33.54 18.45 -4.14
N GLU A 981 32.82 17.41 -3.73
CA GLU A 981 32.92 16.09 -4.39
C GLU A 981 32.23 16.04 -5.76
N ASP A 982 31.22 16.88 -5.95
CA ASP A 982 30.39 16.98 -7.14
C ASP A 982 30.84 18.06 -8.13
N ILE A 983 32.03 18.62 -7.98
CA ILE A 983 32.55 19.68 -8.87
C ILE A 983 32.73 19.22 -10.32
N VAL A 984 32.96 17.92 -10.52
CA VAL A 984 32.91 17.25 -11.82
C VAL A 984 31.66 16.38 -11.83
N GLY A 985 30.72 16.69 -12.73
CA GLY A 985 29.44 15.97 -12.85
C GLY A 985 29.60 14.57 -13.46
N GLY A 986 28.53 13.79 -13.45
CA GLY A 986 28.52 12.43 -14.04
C GLY A 986 28.73 12.43 -15.56
N SER A 987 28.46 13.56 -16.20
CA SER A 987 28.70 13.86 -17.62
C SER A 987 30.15 14.25 -17.96
N GLY A 988 31.08 14.15 -16.99
CA GLY A 988 32.49 14.48 -17.17
C GLY A 988 32.79 15.97 -17.36
N GLY A 989 31.78 16.83 -17.29
CA GLY A 989 31.87 18.29 -17.31
C GLY A 989 31.96 18.91 -15.90
N LEU A 990 32.20 20.22 -15.85
CA LEU A 990 32.17 20.98 -14.60
C LEU A 990 30.72 21.26 -14.17
N ARG A 991 30.47 21.19 -12.86
CA ARG A 991 29.19 21.59 -12.27
C ARG A 991 28.91 23.07 -12.59
N SER A 992 27.68 23.36 -13.00
CA SER A 992 27.17 24.74 -13.10
C SER A 992 27.38 25.46 -11.76
N GLU A 993 27.77 26.72 -11.77
CA GLU A 993 28.03 27.53 -10.55
C GLU A 993 29.28 27.14 -9.74
N ALA A 994 30.08 26.15 -10.16
CA ALA A 994 31.32 25.79 -9.48
C ALA A 994 32.30 26.97 -9.37
N PHE A 995 32.37 27.82 -10.39
CA PHE A 995 33.29 28.97 -10.37
C PHE A 995 32.80 30.11 -9.48
N GLU A 996 31.49 30.32 -9.40
CA GLU A 996 30.83 31.29 -8.54
C GLU A 996 31.05 30.95 -7.06
N ASP A 997 30.87 29.69 -6.69
CA ASP A 997 31.14 29.18 -5.33
C ASP A 997 32.60 29.36 -4.92
N LEU A 998 33.53 29.04 -5.83
CA LEU A 998 34.96 29.21 -5.61
C LEU A 998 35.36 30.70 -5.56
N ALA A 999 34.75 31.55 -6.39
CA ALA A 999 34.99 32.99 -6.36
C ALA A 999 34.49 33.61 -5.05
N LEU A 1000 33.34 33.16 -4.56
CA LEU A 1000 32.79 33.58 -3.27
C LEU A 1000 33.67 33.12 -2.09
N LEU A 1001 34.14 31.86 -2.12
CA LEU A 1001 35.13 31.34 -1.17
C LEU A 1001 36.32 32.29 -1.08
N TRP A 1002 36.91 32.65 -2.22
CA TRP A 1002 38.10 33.51 -2.23
C TRP A 1002 37.83 34.96 -1.86
N LYS A 1003 36.65 35.49 -2.22
CA LYS A 1003 36.19 36.81 -1.78
C LYS A 1003 36.05 36.90 -0.26
N ASN A 1004 35.57 35.83 0.37
CA ASN A 1004 35.42 35.73 1.83
C ASN A 1004 36.74 35.37 2.54
N CYS A 1005 37.70 34.78 1.83
CA CYS A 1005 39.06 34.50 2.32
C CYS A 1005 40.05 35.67 2.20
N ALA A 1006 39.74 36.72 1.42
CA ALA A 1006 40.65 37.80 1.00
C ALA A 1006 41.07 38.80 2.10
N GLY A 1007 41.14 38.37 3.35
CA GLY A 1007 41.55 39.17 4.50
C GLY A 1007 41.90 38.31 5.71
N LYS A 1008 42.84 37.37 5.54
CA LYS A 1008 43.38 36.44 6.56
C LYS A 1008 42.29 35.78 7.40
N LEU A 1009 41.86 34.58 6.99
CA LEU A 1009 41.36 33.52 7.89
C LEU A 1009 42.05 33.70 9.24
N ASN A 1010 41.30 33.94 10.32
CA ASN A 1010 41.79 34.23 11.68
C ASN A 1010 42.77 33.13 12.19
N GLY A 1011 43.97 33.01 11.62
CA GLY A 1011 44.99 31.96 11.80
C GLY A 1011 44.62 30.51 11.44
N ARG A 1012 43.58 30.22 10.63
CA ARG A 1012 43.20 28.83 10.24
C ARG A 1012 43.93 28.36 8.98
N GLU A 1013 44.43 27.12 8.98
CA GLU A 1013 44.95 26.42 7.78
C GLU A 1013 43.79 25.91 6.91
N LEU A 1014 43.77 26.24 5.62
CA LEU A 1014 42.73 25.81 4.67
C LEU A 1014 43.28 24.79 3.66
N ARG A 1015 42.53 23.72 3.39
CA ARG A 1015 42.75 22.81 2.25
C ARG A 1015 41.45 22.64 1.48
N ILE A 1016 41.55 22.44 0.17
CA ILE A 1016 40.39 22.25 -0.72
C ILE A 1016 40.58 20.90 -1.43
N VAL A 1017 39.49 20.15 -1.54
CA VAL A 1017 39.43 18.85 -2.17
C VAL A 1017 38.34 18.90 -3.26
N PRO A 1018 38.71 18.75 -4.55
CA PRO A 1018 40.06 18.49 -5.07
C PRO A 1018 41.00 19.71 -5.00
N GLU A 1019 42.32 19.49 -5.04
CA GLU A 1019 43.31 20.59 -5.04
C GLU A 1019 43.37 21.33 -6.39
N ALA A 1020 43.08 20.63 -7.49
CA ALA A 1020 43.05 21.15 -8.84
C ALA A 1020 42.16 20.30 -9.75
N ILE A 1021 41.65 20.91 -10.82
CA ILE A 1021 40.89 20.24 -11.88
C ILE A 1021 41.69 20.28 -13.18
N GLU A 1022 41.91 19.13 -13.78
CA GLU A 1022 42.56 19.00 -15.10
C GLU A 1022 41.50 18.85 -16.19
N ILE A 1023 41.57 19.69 -17.22
CA ILE A 1023 40.75 19.59 -18.43
C ILE A 1023 41.60 18.97 -19.52
N ARG A 1024 41.14 17.86 -20.08
CA ARG A 1024 41.85 17.07 -21.09
C ARG A 1024 41.03 16.91 -22.35
N PHE A 1025 41.71 16.84 -23.49
CA PHE A 1025 41.09 16.69 -24.81
C PHE A 1025 41.67 15.51 -25.59
N ALA A 1026 40.84 14.82 -26.38
CA ALA A 1026 41.26 13.75 -27.28
C ALA A 1026 40.53 13.81 -28.63
N LEU A 1027 41.21 13.40 -29.70
CA LEU A 1027 40.64 13.25 -31.03
C LEU A 1027 40.07 11.84 -31.21
N MET A 1028 38.92 11.74 -31.87
CA MET A 1028 38.32 10.46 -32.23
C MET A 1028 37.80 10.39 -33.66
N GLU A 1029 37.86 9.18 -34.20
CA GLU A 1029 37.21 8.74 -35.43
C GLU A 1029 36.02 7.84 -35.03
N SER A 1030 34.80 8.25 -35.39
CA SER A 1030 33.58 7.49 -35.13
C SER A 1030 32.60 7.65 -36.29
N PRO A 1031 32.44 6.65 -37.18
CA PRO A 1031 31.42 6.70 -38.22
C PRO A 1031 30.00 6.78 -37.66
N GLU A 1032 29.80 6.34 -36.42
CA GLU A 1032 28.52 6.43 -35.73
C GLU A 1032 28.19 7.87 -35.31
N LEU A 1033 29.19 8.64 -34.83
CA LEU A 1033 29.04 10.06 -34.56
C LEU A 1033 28.64 10.83 -35.83
N GLU A 1034 29.26 10.49 -36.96
CA GLU A 1034 28.92 11.08 -38.26
C GLU A 1034 27.48 10.75 -38.68
N ARG A 1035 27.04 9.50 -38.53
CA ARG A 1035 25.65 9.08 -38.86
C ARG A 1035 24.60 9.72 -37.95
N ARG A 1036 24.94 9.98 -36.69
CA ARG A 1036 24.03 10.60 -35.71
C ARG A 1036 23.92 12.11 -35.86
N THR A 1037 24.94 12.74 -36.44
CA THR A 1037 25.01 14.20 -36.55
C THR A 1037 24.52 14.71 -37.89
N ARG A 1038 24.55 13.92 -38.96
CA ARG A 1038 24.17 14.39 -40.29
C ARG A 1038 23.62 13.30 -41.22
N VAL A 1039 22.76 13.74 -42.14
CA VAL A 1039 22.25 12.94 -43.25
C VAL A 1039 23.28 12.91 -44.38
N VAL A 1040 23.89 11.74 -44.57
CA VAL A 1040 24.86 11.47 -45.65
C VAL A 1040 24.24 10.67 -46.80
N GLU A 1041 23.15 9.94 -46.52
CA GLU A 1041 22.44 9.08 -47.48
C GLU A 1041 21.17 9.74 -48.04
N ARG A 1042 20.77 9.39 -49.27
CA ARG A 1042 19.54 9.88 -49.92
C ARG A 1042 18.41 8.85 -49.80
N PRO A 1043 17.55 8.91 -48.77
CA PRO A 1043 16.51 7.91 -48.55
C PRO A 1043 15.54 7.88 -49.73
N CYS A 1044 15.33 6.69 -50.30
CA CYS A 1044 14.48 6.47 -51.48
C CYS A 1044 14.83 7.36 -52.71
N GLY A 1045 16.08 7.85 -52.80
CA GLY A 1045 16.54 8.76 -53.85
C GLY A 1045 16.12 10.23 -53.66
N LEU A 1046 15.54 10.59 -52.51
CA LEU A 1046 15.12 11.95 -52.18
C LEU A 1046 16.30 12.79 -51.67
N ASP A 1047 16.40 14.03 -52.13
CA ASP A 1047 17.35 15.00 -51.59
C ASP A 1047 16.76 15.70 -50.37
N VAL A 1048 17.23 15.32 -49.19
CA VAL A 1048 16.78 15.82 -47.89
C VAL A 1048 17.91 16.52 -47.13
N SER A 1049 18.97 16.95 -47.82
CA SER A 1049 20.15 17.54 -47.17
C SER A 1049 19.86 18.81 -46.36
N GLY A 1050 18.75 19.50 -46.65
CA GLY A 1050 18.29 20.66 -45.86
C GLY A 1050 17.99 20.34 -44.38
N VAL A 1051 17.73 19.06 -44.05
CA VAL A 1051 17.52 18.62 -42.66
C VAL A 1051 18.79 18.77 -41.81
N ASN A 1052 19.99 18.79 -42.42
CA ASN A 1052 21.26 18.97 -41.70
C ASN A 1052 21.38 20.35 -41.03
N ALA A 1053 20.50 21.30 -41.31
CA ALA A 1053 20.41 22.55 -40.56
C ALA A 1053 19.92 22.34 -39.11
N LEU A 1054 19.30 21.21 -38.79
CA LEU A 1054 18.81 20.85 -37.44
C LEU A 1054 19.80 19.99 -36.64
N SER A 1055 21.01 19.74 -37.17
CA SER A 1055 22.03 18.93 -36.53
C SER A 1055 22.53 19.53 -35.22
N VAL A 1056 22.70 18.66 -34.21
CA VAL A 1056 23.16 19.08 -32.87
C VAL A 1056 24.67 19.43 -32.91
N PRO A 1057 25.08 20.60 -32.39
CA PRO A 1057 26.48 21.06 -32.46
C PRO A 1057 27.40 20.43 -31.41
N GLU A 1058 26.85 19.86 -30.34
CA GLU A 1058 27.60 19.21 -29.26
C GLU A 1058 26.75 18.16 -28.53
N PHE A 1059 27.37 17.08 -28.06
CA PHE A 1059 26.70 16.07 -27.26
C PHE A 1059 27.24 16.10 -25.83
N LEU A 1060 26.29 16.15 -24.88
CA LEU A 1060 26.53 15.97 -23.46
C LEU A 1060 26.06 14.57 -23.07
N SER A 1061 26.77 13.94 -22.13
CA SER A 1061 26.34 12.67 -21.51
C SER A 1061 26.15 11.50 -22.49
N LEU A 1062 26.78 11.54 -23.67
CA LEU A 1062 26.67 10.45 -24.65
C LEU A 1062 27.62 9.30 -24.28
N GLU A 1063 27.06 8.10 -24.12
CA GLU A 1063 27.85 6.90 -23.83
C GLU A 1063 28.81 6.59 -24.99
N GLU A 1064 30.11 6.54 -24.69
CA GLU A 1064 31.14 6.42 -25.71
C GLU A 1064 31.12 5.07 -26.43
N SER A 1065 30.64 4.02 -25.75
CA SER A 1065 30.44 2.69 -26.33
C SER A 1065 29.55 2.74 -27.59
N LEU A 1066 28.54 3.62 -27.59
CA LEU A 1066 27.64 3.82 -28.72
C LEU A 1066 28.37 4.36 -29.93
N LEU A 1067 29.33 5.26 -29.71
CA LEU A 1067 30.09 5.87 -30.77
C LEU A 1067 31.13 4.93 -31.39
N LYS A 1068 31.50 3.83 -30.71
CA LYS A 1068 32.59 2.93 -31.14
C LYS A 1068 33.84 3.71 -31.57
N PRO A 1069 34.35 4.63 -30.72
CA PRO A 1069 35.38 5.57 -31.11
C PRO A 1069 36.71 4.85 -31.33
N LYS A 1070 37.40 5.22 -32.41
CA LYS A 1070 38.82 4.97 -32.58
C LYS A 1070 39.57 6.24 -32.18
N TRP A 1071 40.28 6.16 -31.07
CA TRP A 1071 41.07 7.27 -30.55
C TRP A 1071 42.24 7.59 -31.48
N LEU A 1072 42.23 8.80 -32.03
CA LEU A 1072 43.26 9.29 -32.93
C LEU A 1072 44.39 10.01 -32.19
N SER A 1073 44.20 10.38 -30.92
CA SER A 1073 45.25 10.94 -30.05
C SER A 1073 45.17 10.34 -28.65
N GLN A 1074 46.25 10.48 -27.86
CA GLN A 1074 46.14 10.39 -26.41
C GLN A 1074 45.39 11.62 -25.88
N GLU A 1075 44.90 11.54 -24.66
CA GLU A 1075 44.42 12.72 -23.94
C GLU A 1075 45.56 13.71 -23.74
N VAL A 1076 45.31 14.95 -24.12
CA VAL A 1076 46.24 16.08 -23.91
C VAL A 1076 45.63 16.96 -22.83
N GLU A 1077 46.35 17.16 -21.73
CA GLU A 1077 46.02 18.16 -20.74
C GLU A 1077 46.08 19.56 -21.38
N ALA A 1078 44.93 20.22 -21.41
CA ALA A 1078 44.80 21.57 -21.94
C ALA A 1078 45.00 22.62 -20.86
N LEU A 1079 44.50 22.34 -19.66
CA LEU A 1079 44.45 23.29 -18.56
C LEU A 1079 44.38 22.54 -17.24
N SER A 1080 45.19 22.95 -16.26
CA SER A 1080 45.03 22.58 -14.86
C SER A 1080 44.60 23.82 -14.08
N LEU A 1081 43.41 23.78 -13.49
CA LEU A 1081 42.83 24.85 -12.68
C LEU A 1081 43.14 24.57 -11.20
N PRO A 1082 44.12 25.25 -10.59
CA PRO A 1082 44.35 25.13 -9.15
C PRO A 1082 43.15 25.72 -8.41
N LEU A 1083 42.61 25.02 -7.41
CA LEU A 1083 41.48 25.52 -6.62
C LEU A 1083 41.93 26.33 -5.39
N ASP A 1084 43.23 26.56 -5.24
CA ASP A 1084 43.83 27.38 -4.17
C ASP A 1084 43.72 28.90 -4.43
N SER A 1085 44.40 29.71 -3.61
CA SER A 1085 44.39 31.18 -3.72
C SER A 1085 44.85 31.75 -5.07
N SER A 1086 45.45 30.93 -5.95
CA SER A 1086 45.85 31.30 -7.30
C SER A 1086 44.73 31.18 -8.33
N LEU A 1087 43.58 30.55 -8.01
CA LEU A 1087 42.45 30.36 -8.91
C LEU A 1087 41.98 31.66 -9.59
N PRO A 1088 41.77 32.80 -8.89
CA PRO A 1088 41.33 34.04 -9.54
C PRO A 1088 42.35 34.56 -10.56
N THR A 1089 43.65 34.31 -10.33
CA THR A 1089 44.72 34.68 -11.26
C THR A 1089 44.72 33.76 -12.48
N ALA A 1090 44.49 32.46 -12.28
CA ALA A 1090 44.35 31.49 -13.36
C ALA A 1090 43.12 31.78 -14.25
N LEU A 1091 41.97 32.12 -13.65
CA LEU A 1091 40.75 32.51 -14.37
C LEU A 1091 40.94 33.82 -15.15
N ALA A 1092 41.55 34.84 -14.52
CA ALA A 1092 41.85 36.10 -15.21
C ALA A 1092 42.81 35.92 -16.40
N ALA A 1093 43.73 34.95 -16.33
CA ALA A 1093 44.61 34.61 -17.45
C ALA A 1093 43.86 33.92 -18.62
N LEU A 1094 42.77 33.21 -18.34
CA LEU A 1094 41.93 32.55 -19.36
C LEU A 1094 40.98 33.52 -20.06
N SER A 1095 40.46 34.52 -19.35
CA SER A 1095 39.60 35.58 -19.90
C SER A 1095 40.37 36.70 -20.60
N ALA A 1096 41.71 36.71 -20.51
CA ALA A 1096 42.53 37.73 -21.15
C ALA A 1096 42.60 37.50 -22.68
N THR A 1097 42.48 38.60 -23.44
CA THR A 1097 42.57 38.60 -24.90
C THR A 1097 43.93 39.18 -25.33
N GLY A 1098 44.54 38.60 -26.36
CA GLY A 1098 45.78 39.12 -26.92
C GLY A 1098 45.59 40.49 -27.59
N PRO A 1099 46.69 41.17 -28.00
CA PRO A 1099 46.64 42.49 -28.66
C PRO A 1099 45.74 42.55 -29.91
N ASP A 1100 45.48 41.39 -30.53
CA ASP A 1100 44.70 41.23 -31.76
C ASP A 1100 43.26 40.75 -31.51
N GLY A 1101 42.79 40.74 -30.25
CA GLY A 1101 41.45 40.25 -29.86
C GLY A 1101 41.29 38.72 -29.90
N GLN A 1102 42.38 37.98 -30.04
CA GLN A 1102 42.39 36.51 -30.06
C GLN A 1102 42.43 35.92 -28.63
N PRO A 1103 41.80 34.77 -28.37
CA PRO A 1103 41.92 34.06 -27.10
C PRO A 1103 43.37 33.65 -26.80
N LEU A 1104 43.79 33.75 -25.54
CA LEU A 1104 45.15 33.43 -25.12
C LEU A 1104 45.41 31.92 -24.97
N LEU A 1105 44.38 31.09 -24.69
CA LEU A 1105 44.52 29.64 -24.60
C LEU A 1105 44.29 28.98 -25.97
N ARG A 1106 45.34 28.37 -26.55
CA ARG A 1106 45.25 27.52 -27.74
C ARG A 1106 45.73 26.12 -27.44
N VAL A 1107 44.87 25.13 -27.65
CA VAL A 1107 45.19 23.72 -27.47
C VAL A 1107 45.35 23.09 -28.86
N ARG A 1108 46.56 22.64 -29.18
CA ARG A 1108 46.83 21.96 -30.45
C ARG A 1108 46.77 20.45 -30.26
N LEU A 1109 45.76 19.82 -30.84
CA LEU A 1109 45.62 18.37 -30.85
C LEU A 1109 46.30 17.77 -32.09
N VAL A 1110 47.10 16.72 -31.89
CA VAL A 1110 47.83 16.03 -32.97
C VAL A 1110 47.45 14.55 -32.96
N ALA A 1111 46.94 14.07 -34.10
CA ALA A 1111 46.63 12.66 -34.27
C ALA A 1111 47.93 11.83 -34.33
N ASN A 1112 48.00 10.77 -33.52
CA ASN A 1112 49.11 9.81 -33.47
C ASN A 1112 48.85 8.54 -34.32
N SER A 1113 47.66 8.41 -34.92
CA SER A 1113 47.27 7.31 -35.82
C SER A 1113 46.54 7.82 -37.07
N GLN A 1114 46.55 7.04 -38.16
CA GLN A 1114 45.84 7.40 -39.40
C GLN A 1114 44.32 7.22 -39.25
N GLY A 1115 43.53 8.23 -39.64
CA GLY A 1115 42.06 8.18 -39.62
C GLY A 1115 41.43 9.54 -39.95
N HIS A 1116 40.10 9.57 -40.01
CA HIS A 1116 39.30 10.80 -40.15
C HIS A 1116 38.85 11.33 -38.78
N VAL A 1117 39.11 12.61 -38.50
CA VAL A 1117 38.63 13.23 -37.26
C VAL A 1117 37.14 13.47 -37.41
N HIS A 1118 36.32 12.75 -36.65
CA HIS A 1118 34.86 12.93 -36.63
C HIS A 1118 34.40 13.71 -35.40
N GLY A 1119 35.18 13.71 -34.33
CA GLY A 1119 34.89 14.53 -33.16
C GLY A 1119 36.06 14.76 -32.22
N VAL A 1120 35.86 15.68 -31.28
CA VAL A 1120 36.77 15.97 -30.16
C VAL A 1120 36.04 15.73 -28.85
N VAL A 1121 36.71 15.05 -27.92
CA VAL A 1121 36.19 14.77 -26.56
C VAL A 1121 36.91 15.65 -25.56
N MET A 1122 36.18 16.29 -24.65
CA MET A 1122 36.72 16.93 -23.44
C MET A 1122 36.29 16.16 -22.20
N ARG A 1123 37.22 16.01 -21.25
CA ARG A 1123 36.96 15.45 -19.92
C ARG A 1123 37.61 16.30 -18.84
N CYS A 1124 36.90 16.46 -17.72
CA CYS A 1124 37.44 17.06 -16.51
C CYS A 1124 37.83 15.95 -15.52
N HIS A 1125 38.98 16.09 -14.87
CA HIS A 1125 39.50 15.13 -13.90
C HIS A 1125 39.99 15.83 -12.63
N TRP A 1126 39.92 15.14 -11.49
CA TRP A 1126 40.65 15.55 -10.29
C TRP A 1126 42.14 15.32 -10.52
N ALA A 1127 42.98 16.30 -10.19
CA ALA A 1127 44.43 16.14 -10.31
C ALA A 1127 44.95 15.05 -9.36
N GLN A 1128 45.32 13.89 -9.91
CA GLN A 1128 45.84 12.76 -9.14
C GLN A 1128 47.36 12.85 -9.01
N GLY A 1129 47.86 12.79 -7.77
CA GLY A 1129 49.29 12.78 -7.46
C GLY A 1129 50.01 11.49 -7.84
N GLY A 1130 50.03 11.14 -9.13
CA GLY A 1130 51.06 10.28 -9.72
C GLY A 1130 50.79 8.78 -9.89
N GLN A 1131 49.57 8.24 -9.73
CA GLN A 1131 49.28 6.84 -10.11
C GLN A 1131 47.89 6.66 -10.71
N ALA A 1132 47.84 6.13 -11.94
CA ALA A 1132 46.60 5.77 -12.63
C ALA A 1132 46.15 4.35 -12.26
N ILE A 1133 44.97 4.22 -11.64
CA ILE A 1133 44.24 2.95 -11.62
C ILE A 1133 43.19 3.02 -12.73
N ARG A 1134 43.53 2.55 -13.94
CA ARG A 1134 42.50 2.24 -14.95
C ARG A 1134 41.95 0.85 -14.65
N LYS A 1135 40.75 0.76 -14.08
CA LYS A 1135 39.96 -0.48 -14.09
C LYS A 1135 38.87 -0.38 -15.14
N LYS A 1136 38.46 -1.55 -15.64
CA LYS A 1136 37.60 -1.84 -16.80
C LYS A 1136 36.19 -1.21 -16.79
N GLN A 1137 35.86 -0.34 -15.83
CA GLN A 1137 34.58 0.36 -15.68
C GLN A 1137 34.60 1.82 -16.17
N ASP A 1138 35.77 2.35 -16.58
CA ASP A 1138 35.95 3.71 -17.15
C ASP A 1138 35.22 3.95 -18.48
N GLU A 1139 34.47 2.98 -19.03
CA GLU A 1139 33.73 3.12 -20.29
C GLU A 1139 32.41 3.90 -20.15
N ARG A 1140 32.00 4.28 -18.93
CA ARG A 1140 30.71 4.94 -18.64
C ARG A 1140 30.75 6.45 -18.43
N LEU A 1141 31.93 7.05 -18.22
CA LEU A 1141 32.03 8.50 -18.09
C LEU A 1141 31.96 9.13 -19.48
N ALA A 1142 30.80 9.68 -19.81
CA ALA A 1142 30.62 10.53 -20.97
C ALA A 1142 31.50 11.78 -20.81
N GLY A 1143 32.19 12.18 -21.88
CA GLY A 1143 32.78 13.50 -22.00
C GLY A 1143 31.89 14.43 -22.81
N ILE A 1144 32.27 15.71 -22.92
CA ILE A 1144 31.64 16.62 -23.89
C ILE A 1144 32.22 16.33 -25.28
N ILE A 1145 31.33 16.08 -26.24
CA ILE A 1145 31.72 15.65 -27.59
C ILE A 1145 31.30 16.69 -28.62
N TRP A 1146 32.28 17.26 -29.32
CA TRP A 1146 32.02 18.13 -30.48
C TRP A 1146 32.22 17.36 -31.78
N PRO A 1147 31.16 17.15 -32.59
CA PRO A 1147 31.31 16.69 -33.96
C PRO A 1147 32.07 17.73 -34.79
N VAL A 1148 32.96 17.27 -35.67
CA VAL A 1148 33.72 18.15 -36.57
C VAL A 1148 33.57 17.71 -38.01
N ASP A 1149 33.63 18.67 -38.93
CA ASP A 1149 33.64 18.36 -40.37
C ASP A 1149 34.90 17.56 -40.70
N GLY A 1150 34.70 16.30 -41.13
CA GLY A 1150 35.72 15.28 -41.39
C GLY A 1150 36.76 15.57 -42.49
N GLY A 1151 37.16 16.82 -42.67
CA GLY A 1151 38.28 17.23 -43.50
C GLY A 1151 39.61 16.65 -43.02
N LYS A 1152 40.51 16.39 -43.96
CA LYS A 1152 41.86 15.80 -43.73
C LYS A 1152 42.83 16.71 -42.94
N ARG A 1153 42.38 17.80 -42.31
CA ARG A 1153 43.22 18.69 -41.48
C ARG A 1153 42.68 18.68 -40.05
N PRO A 1154 43.54 18.53 -39.03
CA PRO A 1154 43.09 18.59 -37.64
C PRO A 1154 42.43 19.95 -37.37
N PRO A 1155 41.25 20.00 -36.73
CA PRO A 1155 40.64 21.25 -36.33
C PRO A 1155 41.57 21.99 -35.36
N GLU A 1156 41.86 23.26 -35.62
CA GLU A 1156 42.45 24.15 -34.61
C GLU A 1156 41.31 24.59 -33.70
N LEU A 1157 41.18 23.94 -32.54
CA LEU A 1157 40.14 24.26 -31.56
C LEU A 1157 40.51 25.55 -30.83
N THR A 1158 39.69 26.58 -31.05
CA THR A 1158 39.81 27.86 -30.35
C THR A 1158 38.77 27.87 -29.24
N VAL A 1159 39.20 27.62 -28.00
CA VAL A 1159 38.33 27.74 -26.81
C VAL A 1159 38.13 29.23 -26.55
N ARG A 1160 36.88 29.71 -26.62
CA ARG A 1160 36.51 31.06 -26.20
C ARG A 1160 36.04 30.99 -24.75
N SER A 1161 36.58 31.90 -23.93
CA SER A 1161 36.31 32.02 -22.49
C SER A 1161 34.85 32.15 -22.15
#